data_AF-A0A2V0RB52-F1
#
_entry.id   AF-A0A2V0RB52-F1
#
_cell.length_a   1.000
_cell.length_b   1.000
_cell.length_c   1.000
_cell.angle_alpha   90.00
_cell.angle_beta   90.00
_cell.angle_gamma   90.00
#
_symmetry.space_group_name_H-M   'P 1'
#
loop_
_entity.id
_entity.type
_entity.pdbx_description
1 polymer ?
#
loop_
_entity_poly.entity_id
_entity_poly.type
_entity_poly.pdbx_seq_one_letter_code
_entity_poly.pdbx_strand_id
1 'polypeptide(L)'
;MNTASYSQYSVGVKTQNKSKKLLRTRSRAMLGAFVLSDLPTDIDPNRLLMRKDSAKIFSVNEQDINNLMSEKDYTFEKAIAYYEAVSQIPHASMKLEFYTNAKHKSPKISEGVEMEMPKLTWFSNSWTGHSWVANMIKKDGGIPCFWTKDLSGGSDPFSKSWSIYEKRFPKRGWRVTYDVHDTVESVFGKLLSFIMYHSSEPELHIWIQGNLKGLDPSKMVEKLTDMLASGNSLDSSGKQSKMSKDHDDEIPIIILPAGTGKTTYSKRHDSLVDIDDIINDPSVKDEMEDLRRKAADTNEWSIVNTRNGELVKAFMKAGRLEGKILLAHGDDMFGDVINTKTLGGMKLSKSEMQKIRDERAQSDEMWAELTELNWETSDQPIGSRKDIDDMIERIMSESVEDDPVVYAPSFMISKEYISLWSTPLDDSIDTWEAFGSGSPQRIPLIPWRVSNVGPRIFHKGIPPQLFPPTTFMMERGISMLELQFTEVYSNYSEFVIMRPITDDELETLDFGWLPVGDNMYVMSKIDEDDYSSGLLTVDDRDFFLGCGSVVTSAHACFGLGRSNTDLISQRRRKEATGYGTSGHMIASVLSFQSHFLWYLEEVYMNLKTNRSVYVTTFNEPEEGAYHTIHEYRNAVLDMKLLDSKGMYPKYARNNFRICETFVRYLNL
;
A
#
# COMPACT_ATOMS: atom_id res chain seq x y z
N MET A 1 57.26 -4.11 30.42
CA MET A 1 56.34 -4.00 29.26
C MET A 1 55.19 -3.08 29.65
N ASN A 2 54.89 -2.13 28.76
CA ASN A 2 54.08 -0.95 28.97
C ASN A 2 52.57 -1.31 28.97
N THR A 3 51.89 -1.09 30.09
CA THR A 3 50.44 -1.36 30.28
C THR A 3 49.53 -0.36 29.55
N ALA A 4 50.09 0.64 28.87
CA ALA A 4 49.36 1.61 28.06
C ALA A 4 48.89 1.09 26.67
N SER A 5 49.20 -0.15 26.28
CA SER A 5 48.84 -0.67 24.94
C SER A 5 47.57 -1.50 24.87
N TYR A 6 46.78 -1.61 25.96
CA TYR A 6 45.57 -2.47 26.00
C TYR A 6 44.25 -1.67 26.14
N SER A 7 44.29 -0.34 26.20
CA SER A 7 43.08 0.51 26.26
C SER A 7 42.65 1.09 24.91
N GLN A 8 43.33 0.75 23.82
CA GLN A 8 42.94 1.14 22.47
C GLN A 8 42.59 -0.13 21.68
N TYR A 9 41.52 -0.07 20.88
CA TYR A 9 40.93 -1.14 20.05
C TYR A 9 39.71 -1.86 20.61
N SER A 10 38.60 -1.11 20.68
CA SER A 10 37.24 -1.65 20.53
C SER A 10 36.64 -1.43 19.12
N VAL A 11 37.45 -1.04 18.13
CA VAL A 11 36.94 -0.72 16.77
C VAL A 11 37.41 -1.77 15.75
N GLY A 12 36.44 -2.59 15.32
CA GLY A 12 36.38 -3.29 14.03
C GLY A 12 37.66 -3.91 13.44
N VAL A 13 37.99 -5.16 13.82
CA VAL A 13 38.84 -6.05 13.00
C VAL A 13 38.28 -7.48 13.04
N LYS A 14 38.01 -8.04 11.85
CA LYS A 14 37.50 -9.41 11.64
C LYS A 14 38.53 -10.44 12.13
N THR A 15 38.20 -11.24 13.16
CA THR A 15 38.99 -12.40 13.60
C THR A 15 38.32 -13.71 13.18
N GLN A 16 39.02 -14.55 12.44
CA GLN A 16 38.46 -15.71 11.73
C GLN A 16 38.20 -16.98 12.55
N ASN A 17 38.49 -17.05 13.86
CA ASN A 17 38.16 -18.25 14.66
C ASN A 17 37.98 -17.95 16.17
N LYS A 18 37.02 -17.05 16.47
CA LYS A 18 36.49 -16.59 17.78
C LYS A 18 34.94 -16.63 17.82
N SER A 19 34.35 -17.56 17.07
CA SER A 19 32.98 -17.58 16.56
C SER A 19 31.86 -17.75 17.62
N LYS A 20 32.18 -18.10 18.87
CA LYS A 20 31.20 -18.41 19.95
C LYS A 20 31.33 -17.55 21.22
N LYS A 21 32.39 -16.74 21.35
CA LYS A 21 32.63 -15.87 22.53
C LYS A 21 32.04 -14.47 22.35
N LEU A 22 31.95 -13.98 21.11
CA LEU A 22 31.17 -12.80 20.71
C LEU A 22 29.66 -13.05 20.69
N LEU A 23 29.24 -14.31 20.50
CA LEU A 23 27.86 -14.77 20.79
C LEU A 23 27.43 -14.59 22.26
N ARG A 24 28.32 -14.17 23.18
CA ARG A 24 28.06 -13.80 24.60
C ARG A 24 28.24 -12.28 24.88
N THR A 25 28.66 -11.51 23.87
CA THR A 25 28.49 -10.03 23.78
C THR A 25 27.16 -9.70 23.09
N ARG A 26 26.66 -10.64 22.25
CA ARG A 26 25.29 -10.88 21.74
C ARG A 26 24.12 -10.71 22.74
N SER A 27 24.34 -10.34 23.99
CA SER A 27 23.29 -10.09 24.99
C SER A 27 23.58 -8.89 25.89
N ARG A 28 24.63 -8.09 25.60
CA ARG A 28 24.88 -6.80 26.26
C ARG A 28 23.99 -5.68 25.70
N ALA A 29 22.76 -6.07 25.35
CA ALA A 29 21.54 -5.41 25.75
C ALA A 29 21.59 -3.89 25.61
N MET A 30 21.10 -3.36 24.48
CA MET A 30 20.01 -2.40 24.66
C MET A 30 18.84 -3.20 25.23
N LEU A 31 18.87 -3.56 26.52
CA LEU A 31 17.65 -3.58 27.33
C LEU A 31 17.34 -2.11 27.50
N GLY A 32 16.81 -1.56 26.41
CA GLY A 32 16.34 -0.20 26.31
C GLY A 32 14.85 -0.30 26.46
N ALA A 33 14.35 0.34 27.49
CA ALA A 33 12.95 0.70 27.56
C ALA A 33 12.92 2.12 28.09
N PHE A 34 11.86 2.84 27.81
CA PHE A 34 11.63 4.10 28.49
C PHE A 34 10.48 3.99 29.47
N VAL A 35 10.53 4.76 30.54
CA VAL A 35 9.42 4.99 31.46
C VAL A 35 9.03 6.45 31.38
N LEU A 36 7.76 6.72 31.63
CA LEU A 36 7.31 8.07 31.91
C LEU A 36 7.71 8.45 33.33
N SER A 37 8.19 9.68 33.50
CA SER A 37 8.56 10.23 34.81
C SER A 37 8.57 11.76 34.80
N ASP A 38 8.70 12.39 35.96
CA ASP A 38 8.91 13.84 36.07
C ASP A 38 10.34 14.29 35.74
N LEU A 39 11.27 13.35 35.51
CA LEU A 39 12.66 13.67 35.20
C LEU A 39 12.80 14.20 33.77
N PRO A 40 13.82 15.04 33.47
CA PRO A 40 14.09 15.47 32.11
C PRO A 40 14.27 14.29 31.16
N THR A 41 13.77 14.41 29.93
CA THR A 41 13.92 13.38 28.91
C THR A 41 15.40 13.12 28.66
N ASP A 42 15.82 11.86 28.84
CA ASP A 42 17.23 11.45 28.69
C ASP A 42 17.49 10.58 27.44
N ILE A 43 16.46 10.39 26.61
CA ILE A 43 16.56 9.66 25.34
C ILE A 43 17.40 10.43 24.33
N ASP A 44 18.41 9.76 23.79
CA ASP A 44 19.18 10.13 22.59
C ASP A 44 19.04 8.98 21.58
N PRO A 45 18.10 9.07 20.63
CA PRO A 45 17.81 7.99 19.68
C PRO A 45 19.05 7.55 18.89
N ASN A 46 19.90 8.50 18.49
CA ASN A 46 21.08 8.18 17.70
C ASN A 46 22.14 7.43 18.52
N ARG A 47 22.40 7.86 19.76
CA ARG A 47 23.33 7.17 20.65
C ARG A 47 22.86 5.77 20.98
N LEU A 48 21.54 5.60 21.15
CA LEU A 48 20.90 4.31 21.37
C LEU A 48 21.15 3.37 20.20
N LEU A 49 20.74 3.78 19.01
CA LEU A 49 20.85 2.98 17.80
C LEU A 49 22.29 2.67 17.41
N MET A 50 23.23 3.56 17.73
CA MET A 50 24.67 3.32 17.57
C MET A 50 25.28 2.37 18.61
N ARG A 51 24.48 1.82 19.54
CA ARG A 51 24.92 0.95 20.65
C ARG A 51 26.01 1.60 21.52
N LYS A 52 25.97 2.93 21.67
CA LYS A 52 26.92 3.66 22.53
C LYS A 52 26.55 3.55 24.02
N ASP A 53 25.28 3.31 24.31
CA ASP A 53 24.78 3.06 25.66
C ASP A 53 24.33 1.60 25.83
N SER A 54 24.84 0.96 26.88
CA SER A 54 24.43 -0.38 27.28
C SER A 54 23.34 -0.30 28.36
N ALA A 55 22.27 -1.08 28.18
CA ALA A 55 21.17 -1.42 29.09
C ALA A 55 20.74 -0.30 30.05
N LYS A 56 19.69 0.42 29.67
CA LYS A 56 19.17 1.57 30.42
C LYS A 56 17.64 1.60 30.36
N ILE A 57 17.06 2.00 31.48
CA ILE A 57 15.70 2.53 31.49
C ILE A 57 15.84 4.04 31.28
N PHE A 58 15.32 4.53 30.16
CA PHE A 58 15.31 5.95 29.85
C PHE A 58 14.10 6.60 30.50
N SER A 59 14.25 7.87 30.84
CA SER A 59 13.16 8.69 31.32
C SER A 59 12.64 9.52 30.16
N VAL A 60 11.33 9.49 29.94
CA VAL A 60 10.62 10.49 29.14
C VAL A 60 9.85 11.37 30.10
N ASN A 61 10.03 12.68 29.97
CA ASN A 61 9.34 13.63 30.80
C ASN A 61 7.83 13.58 30.49
N GLU A 62 6.99 13.42 31.51
CA GLU A 62 5.53 13.43 31.33
C GLU A 62 5.02 14.75 30.72
N GLN A 63 5.66 15.87 31.04
CA GLN A 63 5.33 17.16 30.44
C GLN A 63 5.63 17.19 28.94
N ASP A 64 6.71 16.55 28.48
CA ASP A 64 7.03 16.47 27.04
C ASP A 64 5.97 15.65 26.28
N ILE A 65 5.46 14.59 26.89
CA ILE A 65 4.32 13.81 26.33
C ILE A 65 3.06 14.67 26.29
N ASN A 66 2.72 15.36 27.38
CA ASN A 66 1.55 16.23 27.43
C ASN A 66 1.64 17.37 26.40
N ASN A 67 2.84 17.95 26.23
CA ASN A 67 3.08 18.97 25.21
C ASN A 67 2.84 18.40 23.81
N LEU A 68 3.44 17.25 23.48
CA LEU A 68 3.24 16.57 22.21
C LEU A 68 1.76 16.28 21.94
N MET A 69 1.04 15.74 22.94
CA MET A 69 -0.39 15.47 22.85
C MET A 69 -1.18 16.75 22.57
N SER A 70 -0.88 17.85 23.25
CA SER A 70 -1.57 19.13 23.06
C SER A 70 -1.24 19.83 21.74
N GLU A 71 0.02 19.77 21.29
CA GLU A 71 0.50 20.48 20.10
C GLU A 71 0.11 19.77 18.81
N LYS A 72 0.02 18.43 18.84
CA LYS A 72 -0.27 17.60 17.68
C LYS A 72 -1.64 16.93 17.71
N ASP A 73 -2.43 17.18 18.75
CA ASP A 73 -3.70 16.51 19.00
C ASP A 73 -3.55 14.98 19.02
N TYR A 74 -2.49 14.49 19.67
CA TYR A 74 -2.22 13.06 19.78
C TYR A 74 -2.94 12.47 20.98
N THR A 75 -3.48 11.26 20.81
CA THR A 75 -3.82 10.42 21.97
C THR A 75 -2.55 9.99 22.68
N PHE A 76 -2.68 9.59 23.94
CA PHE A 76 -1.57 9.07 24.72
C PHE A 76 -0.88 7.89 24.01
N GLU A 77 -1.65 6.96 23.45
CA GLU A 77 -1.13 5.79 22.75
C GLU A 77 -0.36 6.17 21.49
N LYS A 78 -0.85 7.17 20.73
CA LYS A 78 -0.15 7.69 19.55
C LYS A 78 1.16 8.39 19.92
N ALA A 79 1.17 9.15 21.02
CA ALA A 79 2.38 9.76 21.55
C ALA A 79 3.42 8.71 21.97
N ILE A 80 3.01 7.65 22.67
CA ILE A 80 3.90 6.53 23.01
C ILE A 80 4.42 5.84 21.75
N ALA A 81 3.56 5.54 20.78
CA ALA A 81 3.95 4.91 19.52
C ALA A 81 4.96 5.77 18.73
N TYR A 82 4.83 7.10 18.77
CA TYR A 82 5.80 8.02 18.19
C TYR A 82 7.18 7.85 18.83
N TYR A 83 7.25 7.90 20.17
CA TYR A 83 8.51 7.70 20.90
C TYR A 83 9.13 6.33 20.61
N GLU A 84 8.32 5.27 20.58
CA GLU A 84 8.78 3.93 20.22
C GLU A 84 9.36 3.90 18.79
N ALA A 85 8.65 4.47 17.82
CA ALA A 85 9.08 4.49 16.42
C ALA A 85 10.40 5.25 16.21
N VAL A 86 10.57 6.43 16.83
CA VAL A 86 11.78 7.24 16.63
C VAL A 86 12.96 6.80 17.49
N SER A 87 12.73 6.13 18.63
CA SER A 87 13.80 5.64 19.52
C SER A 87 14.17 4.17 19.28
N GLN A 88 13.30 3.40 18.63
CA GLN A 88 13.38 1.95 18.46
C GLN A 88 13.50 1.17 19.78
N ILE A 89 12.95 1.72 20.87
CA ILE A 89 12.83 1.04 22.16
C ILE A 89 11.38 1.09 22.65
N PRO A 90 10.87 -0.01 23.23
CA PRO A 90 9.49 -0.04 23.71
C PRO A 90 9.31 0.77 25.00
N HIS A 91 8.08 1.21 25.25
CA HIS A 91 7.67 1.69 26.57
C HIS A 91 7.74 0.53 27.58
N ALA A 92 8.24 0.82 28.79
CA ALA A 92 8.56 -0.21 29.76
C ALA A 92 7.32 -0.94 30.28
N SER A 93 7.37 -2.28 30.24
CA SER A 93 6.42 -3.14 30.96
C SER A 93 6.90 -3.41 32.38
N MET A 94 5.98 -3.67 33.32
CA MET A 94 6.30 -4.05 34.72
C MET A 94 7.19 -5.31 34.83
N LYS A 95 7.36 -6.09 33.75
CA LYS A 95 8.25 -7.25 33.68
C LYS A 95 9.42 -6.93 32.73
N LEU A 96 10.62 -6.76 33.27
CA LEU A 96 11.87 -6.54 32.52
C LEU A 96 12.40 -7.83 31.86
N GLU A 97 11.52 -8.61 31.23
CA GLU A 97 11.87 -9.75 30.39
C GLU A 97 12.18 -9.28 28.95
N PHE A 98 12.46 -10.19 28.01
CA PHE A 98 12.54 -9.83 26.59
C PHE A 98 11.13 -9.64 26.03
N TYR A 99 10.84 -8.47 25.46
CA TYR A 99 9.51 -8.17 24.89
C TYR A 99 9.59 -7.20 23.71
N THR A 100 8.45 -7.06 23.05
CA THR A 100 8.19 -6.03 22.04
C THR A 100 7.14 -5.07 22.56
N ASN A 101 7.02 -3.89 21.95
CA ASN A 101 5.89 -3.02 22.22
C ASN A 101 4.55 -3.72 21.98
N ALA A 102 3.50 -3.08 22.47
CA ALA A 102 2.14 -3.57 22.30
C ALA A 102 1.82 -3.75 20.81
N LYS A 103 1.05 -4.80 20.50
CA LYS A 103 0.57 -5.00 19.13
C LYS A 103 -0.35 -3.84 18.75
N HIS A 104 0.01 -3.16 17.66
CA HIS A 104 -0.83 -2.14 17.06
C HIS A 104 -2.11 -2.78 16.50
N LYS A 105 -3.18 -2.02 16.43
CA LYS A 105 -4.37 -2.43 15.67
C LYS A 105 -4.06 -2.32 14.19
N SER A 106 -4.78 -3.11 13.39
CA SER A 106 -4.68 -3.00 11.94
C SER A 106 -4.98 -1.56 11.50
N PRO A 107 -4.25 -1.06 10.50
CA PRO A 107 -4.42 0.30 10.04
C PRO A 107 -5.87 0.55 9.64
N LYS A 108 -6.37 1.71 10.07
CA LYS A 108 -7.62 2.24 9.55
C LYS A 108 -7.24 3.09 8.35
N ILE A 109 -7.82 2.81 7.19
CA ILE A 109 -8.19 3.95 6.33
C ILE A 109 -9.13 4.75 7.19
N SER A 110 -9.02 6.09 7.20
CA SER A 110 -10.01 6.95 7.85
C SER A 110 -11.35 6.36 7.43
N GLU A 111 -12.03 5.64 8.35
CA GLU A 111 -13.31 4.99 8.07
C GLU A 111 -14.06 6.10 7.42
N GLY A 112 -14.31 5.93 6.10
CA GLY A 112 -14.60 7.08 5.24
C GLY A 112 -15.55 7.91 6.05
N VAL A 113 -15.18 9.17 6.35
CA VAL A 113 -16.18 10.14 6.81
C VAL A 113 -17.34 9.80 5.91
N GLU A 114 -18.42 9.23 6.48
CA GLU A 114 -19.56 8.83 5.68
C GLU A 114 -19.90 10.13 5.00
N MET A 115 -19.47 10.27 3.74
CA MET A 115 -19.62 11.51 3.04
C MET A 115 -21.08 11.42 2.72
N GLU A 116 -21.90 11.93 3.63
CA GLU A 116 -23.31 12.11 3.40
C GLU A 116 -23.37 12.80 2.06
N MET A 117 -23.85 12.06 1.06
CA MET A 117 -23.87 12.56 -0.28
C MET A 117 -24.62 13.89 -0.23
N PRO A 118 -24.01 15.00 -0.68
CA PRO A 118 -24.65 16.30 -0.63
C PRO A 118 -26.04 16.19 -1.25
N LYS A 119 -27.01 16.90 -0.69
CA LYS A 119 -28.34 16.92 -1.29
C LYS A 119 -28.23 17.46 -2.72
N LEU A 120 -28.59 16.65 -3.71
CA LEU A 120 -28.56 17.06 -5.11
C LEU A 120 -29.90 17.67 -5.51
N THR A 121 -29.90 18.96 -5.86
CA THR A 121 -31.08 19.66 -6.36
C THR A 121 -30.95 19.87 -7.87
N TRP A 122 -31.84 19.23 -8.62
CA TRP A 122 -31.81 19.18 -10.08
C TRP A 122 -32.66 20.26 -10.73
N PHE A 123 -32.15 20.85 -11.80
CA PHE A 123 -32.82 21.88 -12.59
C PHE A 123 -32.76 21.51 -14.08
N SER A 124 -33.92 21.46 -14.73
CA SER A 124 -34.04 21.22 -16.17
C SER A 124 -34.35 22.53 -16.89
N ASN A 125 -33.49 22.89 -17.84
CA ASN A 125 -33.52 24.08 -18.71
C ASN A 125 -33.40 25.44 -18.01
N SER A 126 -34.01 25.60 -16.83
CA SER A 126 -34.05 26.83 -16.05
C SER A 126 -33.59 26.61 -14.62
N TRP A 127 -32.66 27.46 -14.16
CA TRP A 127 -32.20 27.46 -12.77
C TRP A 127 -33.15 28.27 -11.87
N THR A 128 -34.38 27.78 -11.74
CA THR A 128 -35.49 28.55 -11.14
C THR A 128 -35.16 28.95 -9.70
N GLY A 129 -35.32 30.24 -9.38
CA GLY A 129 -35.01 30.80 -8.06
C GLY A 129 -33.52 31.16 -7.85
N HIS A 130 -32.67 30.89 -8.83
CA HIS A 130 -31.22 31.08 -8.73
C HIS A 130 -30.67 31.80 -9.96
N SER A 131 -29.48 32.39 -9.82
CA SER A 131 -28.72 32.96 -10.94
C SER A 131 -27.26 33.16 -10.54
N TRP A 132 -26.37 33.19 -11.53
CA TRP A 132 -24.97 33.55 -11.29
C TRP A 132 -24.82 34.90 -10.62
N VAL A 133 -25.66 35.89 -10.98
CA VAL A 133 -25.64 37.23 -10.38
C VAL A 133 -26.03 37.20 -8.90
N ALA A 134 -27.07 36.45 -8.55
CA ALA A 134 -27.48 36.29 -7.14
C ALA A 134 -26.39 35.59 -6.32
N ASN A 135 -25.77 34.55 -6.87
CA ASN A 135 -24.65 33.84 -6.25
C ASN A 135 -23.41 34.76 -6.09
N MET A 136 -23.14 35.66 -7.03
CA MET A 136 -22.03 36.63 -6.93
C MET A 136 -22.16 37.65 -5.78
N ILE A 137 -23.37 37.88 -5.27
CA ILE A 137 -23.59 38.79 -4.14
C ILE A 137 -23.25 38.10 -2.81
N LYS A 138 -23.30 36.76 -2.77
CA LYS A 138 -22.92 35.98 -1.60
C LYS A 138 -21.40 35.98 -1.40
N LYS A 139 -20.97 35.94 -0.15
CA LYS A 139 -19.55 36.05 0.22
C LYS A 139 -18.74 34.83 -0.25
N ASP A 140 -19.38 33.67 -0.31
CA ASP A 140 -18.82 32.35 -0.66
C ASP A 140 -19.19 31.88 -2.09
N GLY A 141 -19.82 32.74 -2.89
CA GLY A 141 -20.33 32.37 -4.21
C GLY A 141 -21.63 31.56 -4.18
N GLY A 142 -22.19 31.26 -3.00
CA GLY A 142 -23.41 30.46 -2.86
C GLY A 142 -23.20 28.96 -3.09
N ILE A 143 -24.32 28.28 -3.37
CA ILE A 143 -24.36 26.82 -3.56
C ILE A 143 -23.60 26.47 -4.85
N PRO A 144 -22.63 25.54 -4.82
CA PRO A 144 -21.93 25.11 -6.01
C PRO A 144 -22.90 24.57 -7.07
N CYS A 145 -22.59 24.85 -8.34
CA CYS A 145 -23.47 24.49 -9.45
C CYS A 145 -22.72 23.81 -10.59
N PHE A 146 -23.17 22.61 -10.96
CA PHE A 146 -22.84 21.94 -12.21
C PHE A 146 -23.81 22.44 -13.29
N TRP A 147 -23.29 22.94 -14.41
CA TRP A 147 -24.10 23.56 -15.46
C TRP A 147 -23.74 23.00 -16.84
N THR A 148 -24.71 22.43 -17.54
CA THR A 148 -24.52 21.98 -18.94
C THR A 148 -24.99 23.00 -19.97
N LYS A 149 -24.42 22.97 -21.18
CA LYS A 149 -24.90 23.79 -22.32
C LYS A 149 -24.54 23.18 -23.68
N ASP A 150 -25.28 23.55 -24.73
CA ASP A 150 -25.04 23.12 -26.11
C ASP A 150 -23.63 23.42 -26.63
N LEU A 151 -23.17 24.67 -26.55
CA LEU A 151 -21.98 25.15 -27.25
C LEU A 151 -21.08 25.99 -26.35
N SER A 152 -19.76 25.80 -26.49
CA SER A 152 -18.72 26.59 -25.82
C SER A 152 -18.65 28.06 -26.30
N GLY A 153 -19.02 28.32 -27.56
CA GLY A 153 -18.80 29.60 -28.26
C GLY A 153 -19.94 30.63 -28.23
N GLY A 154 -20.99 30.46 -27.43
CA GLY A 154 -22.15 31.35 -27.40
C GLY A 154 -21.98 32.58 -26.48
N SER A 155 -22.04 33.79 -27.05
CA SER A 155 -22.18 35.05 -26.27
C SER A 155 -23.64 35.24 -25.81
N ASP A 156 -24.13 34.36 -24.94
CA ASP A 156 -25.40 34.59 -24.26
C ASP A 156 -25.19 35.24 -22.87
N PRO A 157 -26.21 35.89 -22.31
CA PRO A 157 -26.10 36.57 -21.01
C PRO A 157 -25.66 35.66 -19.86
N PHE A 158 -26.00 34.37 -19.89
CA PHE A 158 -25.62 33.42 -18.83
C PHE A 158 -24.13 33.08 -18.92
N SER A 159 -23.60 32.85 -20.12
CA SER A 159 -22.16 32.57 -20.33
C SER A 159 -21.28 33.74 -19.90
N LYS A 160 -21.72 34.98 -20.19
CA LYS A 160 -21.03 36.19 -19.69
C LYS A 160 -21.05 36.24 -18.17
N SER A 161 -22.22 36.05 -17.56
CA SER A 161 -22.37 36.10 -16.11
C SER A 161 -21.58 34.99 -15.40
N TRP A 162 -21.55 33.77 -15.96
CA TRP A 162 -20.74 32.67 -15.45
C TRP A 162 -19.24 32.99 -15.54
N SER A 163 -18.75 33.55 -16.65
CA SER A 163 -17.32 33.88 -16.77
C SER A 163 -16.85 34.89 -15.71
N ILE A 164 -17.72 35.82 -15.32
CA ILE A 164 -17.44 36.79 -14.25
C ILE A 164 -17.52 36.09 -12.88
N TYR A 165 -18.50 35.22 -12.69
CA TYR A 165 -18.66 34.41 -11.48
C TYR A 165 -17.45 33.49 -11.25
N GLU A 166 -17.04 32.71 -12.24
CA GLU A 166 -15.92 31.78 -12.17
C GLU A 166 -14.60 32.50 -11.89
N LYS A 167 -14.38 33.68 -12.49
CA LYS A 167 -13.21 34.51 -12.18
C LYS A 167 -13.18 34.96 -10.72
N ARG A 168 -14.33 35.14 -10.09
CA ARG A 168 -14.46 35.62 -8.70
C ARG A 168 -14.49 34.47 -7.69
N PHE A 169 -15.08 33.34 -8.04
CA PHE A 169 -15.21 32.14 -7.23
C PHE A 169 -14.78 30.91 -8.05
N PRO A 170 -13.47 30.75 -8.28
CA PRO A 170 -12.96 29.66 -9.11
C PRO A 170 -13.42 28.29 -8.61
N LYS A 171 -13.71 27.37 -9.54
CA LYS A 171 -14.15 25.99 -9.28
C LYS A 171 -15.50 25.84 -8.54
N ARG A 172 -16.14 26.95 -8.14
CA ARG A 172 -17.46 26.93 -7.48
C ARG A 172 -18.60 26.66 -8.48
N GLY A 173 -18.39 26.90 -9.77
CA GLY A 173 -19.36 26.61 -10.82
C GLY A 173 -18.72 25.85 -11.98
N TRP A 174 -19.09 24.58 -12.18
CA TRP A 174 -18.54 23.77 -13.27
C TRP A 174 -19.40 23.85 -14.51
N ARG A 175 -18.84 24.36 -15.60
CA ARG A 175 -19.51 24.42 -16.90
C ARG A 175 -19.05 23.28 -17.79
N VAL A 176 -20.00 22.46 -18.22
CA VAL A 176 -19.81 21.37 -19.18
C VAL A 176 -20.53 21.71 -20.47
N THR A 177 -19.86 21.62 -21.62
CA THR A 177 -20.49 21.92 -22.91
C THR A 177 -20.56 20.68 -23.80
N TYR A 178 -21.70 20.49 -24.47
CA TYR A 178 -22.00 19.29 -25.24
C TYR A 178 -21.23 19.18 -26.56
N ASP A 179 -20.58 20.25 -27.00
CA ASP A 179 -19.59 20.22 -28.09
C ASP A 179 -18.24 19.62 -27.66
N VAL A 180 -17.98 19.53 -26.36
CA VAL A 180 -16.77 18.91 -25.79
C VAL A 180 -17.11 17.55 -25.16
N HIS A 181 -18.22 17.47 -24.43
CA HIS A 181 -18.72 16.27 -23.76
C HIS A 181 -20.01 15.81 -24.45
N ASP A 182 -19.86 15.11 -25.57
CA ASP A 182 -20.93 14.82 -26.51
C ASP A 182 -21.64 13.46 -26.28
N THR A 183 -21.38 12.82 -25.13
CA THR A 183 -22.04 11.59 -24.66
C THR A 183 -22.55 11.76 -23.23
N VAL A 184 -23.57 10.98 -22.86
CA VAL A 184 -24.19 11.07 -21.51
C VAL A 184 -23.16 10.66 -20.45
N GLU A 185 -22.36 9.66 -20.78
CA GLU A 185 -21.32 9.05 -19.98
C GLU A 185 -20.19 10.05 -19.68
N SER A 186 -19.76 10.80 -20.70
CA SER A 186 -18.74 11.85 -20.53
C SER A 186 -19.23 12.98 -19.62
N VAL A 187 -20.50 13.38 -19.76
CA VAL A 187 -21.13 14.38 -18.89
C VAL A 187 -21.28 13.84 -17.46
N PHE A 188 -21.64 12.57 -17.31
CA PHE A 188 -21.77 11.92 -16.01
C PHE A 188 -20.43 11.80 -15.28
N GLY A 189 -19.34 11.46 -15.97
CA GLY A 189 -18.00 11.45 -15.36
C GLY A 189 -17.59 12.83 -14.81
N LYS A 190 -17.94 13.90 -15.54
CA LYS A 190 -17.77 15.28 -15.03
C LYS A 190 -18.69 15.60 -13.86
N LEU A 191 -19.91 15.09 -13.85
CA LEU A 191 -20.82 15.24 -12.72
C LEU A 191 -20.31 14.52 -11.47
N LEU A 192 -19.80 13.29 -11.58
CA LEU A 192 -19.21 12.56 -10.46
C LEU A 192 -18.02 13.29 -9.88
N SER A 193 -17.11 13.75 -10.75
CA SER A 193 -15.95 14.55 -10.33
C SER A 193 -16.39 15.81 -9.59
N PHE A 194 -17.47 16.47 -10.04
CA PHE A 194 -18.03 17.65 -9.37
C PHE A 194 -18.61 17.31 -7.98
N ILE A 195 -19.35 16.21 -7.86
CA ILE A 195 -19.94 15.76 -6.59
C ILE A 195 -18.84 15.40 -5.59
N MET A 196 -17.81 14.67 -6.03
CA MET A 196 -16.67 14.31 -5.18
C MET A 196 -15.89 15.54 -4.73
N TYR A 197 -15.68 16.50 -5.63
CA TYR A 197 -14.98 17.75 -5.32
C TYR A 197 -15.69 18.56 -4.23
N HIS A 198 -17.02 18.64 -4.30
CA HIS A 198 -17.86 19.40 -3.36
C HIS A 198 -18.57 18.49 -2.36
N SER A 199 -17.97 17.35 -2.00
CA SER A 199 -18.59 16.34 -1.12
C SER A 199 -18.85 16.81 0.31
N SER A 200 -18.13 17.86 0.75
CA SER A 200 -18.29 18.47 2.07
C SER A 200 -19.42 19.50 2.16
N GLU A 201 -20.04 19.84 1.03
CA GLU A 201 -21.14 20.79 1.00
C GLU A 201 -22.45 20.13 1.43
N PRO A 202 -23.39 20.85 2.06
CA PRO A 202 -24.68 20.27 2.44
C PRO A 202 -25.61 20.06 1.23
N GLU A 203 -25.42 20.82 0.15
CA GLU A 203 -26.28 20.81 -1.04
C GLU A 203 -25.48 21.19 -2.29
N LEU A 204 -25.83 20.58 -3.43
CA LEU A 204 -25.29 20.91 -4.75
C LEU A 204 -26.42 21.14 -5.75
N HIS A 205 -26.20 22.07 -6.69
CA HIS A 205 -27.14 22.33 -7.78
C HIS A 205 -26.68 21.69 -9.08
N ILE A 206 -27.54 20.89 -9.72
CA ILE A 206 -27.27 20.29 -11.02
C ILE A 206 -28.22 20.91 -12.06
N TRP A 207 -27.71 21.88 -12.81
CA TRP A 207 -28.47 22.60 -13.82
C TRP A 207 -28.15 22.09 -15.22
N ILE A 208 -29.08 21.31 -15.76
CA ILE A 208 -29.00 20.77 -17.11
C ILE A 208 -29.67 21.74 -18.09
N GLN A 209 -28.90 22.29 -19.02
CA GLN A 209 -29.39 23.17 -20.08
C GLN A 209 -28.80 22.76 -21.44
N GLY A 210 -29.60 22.90 -22.51
CA GLY A 210 -29.24 22.45 -23.86
C GLY A 210 -29.67 21.01 -24.16
N ASN A 211 -29.56 20.61 -25.42
CA ASN A 211 -29.89 19.28 -25.92
C ASN A 211 -28.62 18.51 -26.30
N LEU A 212 -28.40 17.37 -25.66
CA LEU A 212 -27.28 16.48 -26.01
C LEU A 212 -27.70 15.51 -27.12
N LYS A 213 -27.28 15.74 -28.36
CA LYS A 213 -27.63 14.89 -29.53
C LYS A 213 -29.14 14.60 -29.64
N GLY A 214 -29.97 15.59 -29.36
CA GLY A 214 -31.44 15.49 -29.39
C GLY A 214 -32.08 14.97 -28.12
N LEU A 215 -31.30 14.66 -27.08
CA LEU A 215 -31.79 14.38 -25.75
C LEU A 215 -32.11 15.70 -25.04
N ASP A 216 -33.39 15.94 -24.76
CA ASP A 216 -33.85 17.14 -24.08
C ASP A 216 -33.37 17.19 -22.60
N PRO A 217 -33.25 18.39 -22.00
CA PRO A 217 -32.72 18.55 -20.64
C PRO A 217 -33.41 17.67 -19.59
N SER A 218 -34.73 17.47 -19.68
CA SER A 218 -35.47 16.69 -18.70
C SER A 218 -35.12 15.21 -18.76
N LYS A 219 -34.99 14.65 -19.97
CA LYS A 219 -34.51 13.27 -20.15
C LYS A 219 -33.06 13.10 -19.76
N MET A 220 -32.24 14.12 -19.94
CA MET A 220 -30.85 14.09 -19.49
C MET A 220 -30.76 14.10 -17.95
N VAL A 221 -31.59 14.88 -17.26
CA VAL A 221 -31.72 14.82 -15.79
C VAL A 221 -32.15 13.42 -15.33
N GLU A 222 -33.19 12.85 -15.96
CA GLU A 222 -33.66 11.50 -15.67
C GLU A 222 -32.52 10.47 -15.81
N LYS A 223 -31.81 10.48 -16.95
CA LYS A 223 -30.67 9.58 -17.18
C LYS A 223 -29.55 9.76 -16.16
N LEU A 224 -29.12 10.98 -15.88
CA LEU A 224 -28.03 11.23 -14.94
C LEU A 224 -28.44 10.86 -13.51
N THR A 225 -29.70 11.09 -13.14
CA THR A 225 -30.25 10.67 -11.84
C THR A 225 -30.30 9.16 -11.73
N ASP A 226 -30.77 8.48 -12.78
CA ASP A 226 -30.79 7.02 -12.86
C ASP A 226 -29.39 6.43 -12.75
N MET A 227 -28.40 7.02 -13.45
CA MET A 227 -27.01 6.60 -13.39
C MET A 227 -26.39 6.80 -11.99
N LEU A 228 -26.74 7.88 -11.27
CA LEU A 228 -26.32 8.07 -9.88
C LEU A 228 -27.01 7.05 -8.96
N ALA A 229 -28.32 6.84 -9.13
CA ALA A 229 -29.11 5.95 -8.28
C ALA A 229 -28.77 4.47 -8.48
N SER A 230 -28.36 4.09 -9.69
CA SER A 230 -27.98 2.72 -10.00
C SER A 230 -26.57 2.36 -9.50
N GLY A 231 -25.79 3.32 -8.98
CA GLY A 231 -24.42 3.09 -8.55
C GLY A 231 -23.52 2.55 -9.67
N ASN A 232 -23.93 2.74 -10.92
CA ASN A 232 -23.22 2.16 -12.07
C ASN A 232 -21.86 2.86 -12.19
N SER A 233 -20.82 2.11 -11.82
CA SER A 233 -19.48 2.26 -12.41
C SER A 233 -19.66 2.34 -13.92
N LEU A 234 -19.38 3.52 -14.49
CA LEU A 234 -19.19 3.61 -15.93
C LEU A 234 -17.82 3.01 -16.20
N ASP A 235 -17.79 1.90 -16.95
CA ASP A 235 -16.61 1.61 -17.73
C ASP A 235 -16.33 2.77 -18.71
N SER A 236 -15.10 2.92 -19.15
CA SER A 236 -14.71 3.92 -20.16
C SER A 236 -15.34 3.68 -21.54
N SER A 237 -16.17 2.64 -21.71
CA SER A 237 -16.66 2.15 -23.00
C SER A 237 -18.16 2.39 -23.26
N GLY A 238 -18.93 2.80 -22.25
CA GLY A 238 -20.33 3.24 -22.40
C GLY A 238 -21.32 2.12 -22.72
N LYS A 239 -21.03 0.88 -22.29
CA LYS A 239 -21.97 -0.25 -22.46
C LYS A 239 -22.72 -0.55 -21.16
N GLN A 240 -24.06 -0.46 -21.24
CA GLN A 240 -24.97 -0.84 -20.17
C GLN A 240 -24.80 -2.31 -19.78
N SER A 241 -24.36 -2.56 -18.55
CA SER A 241 -24.65 -3.80 -17.83
C SER A 241 -26.09 -3.73 -17.29
N LYS A 242 -26.94 -4.65 -17.73
CA LYS A 242 -28.26 -4.87 -17.12
C LYS A 242 -28.03 -5.75 -15.90
N MET A 243 -28.43 -5.30 -14.70
CA MET A 243 -29.21 -6.17 -13.82
C MET A 243 -29.90 -5.46 -12.65
N SER A 244 -30.92 -6.16 -12.19
CA SER A 244 -31.98 -5.81 -11.28
C SER A 244 -31.72 -6.27 -9.84
N LYS A 245 -32.54 -5.75 -8.93
CA LYS A 245 -32.90 -6.27 -7.59
C LYS A 245 -32.56 -7.75 -7.32
N ASP A 246 -31.94 -7.97 -6.16
CA ASP A 246 -31.76 -9.25 -5.45
C ASP A 246 -31.06 -10.38 -6.24
N HIS A 247 -29.87 -10.13 -6.77
CA HIS A 247 -29.04 -11.23 -7.29
C HIS A 247 -28.31 -11.96 -6.16
N ASP A 248 -28.71 -13.21 -5.94
CA ASP A 248 -27.76 -14.29 -5.64
C ASP A 248 -26.60 -14.17 -6.65
N ASP A 249 -25.44 -13.72 -6.20
CA ASP A 249 -24.25 -13.54 -7.05
C ASP A 249 -23.95 -14.83 -7.81
N GLU A 250 -24.10 -14.80 -9.13
CA GLU A 250 -23.74 -15.93 -9.99
C GLU A 250 -22.23 -16.13 -9.96
N ILE A 251 -21.79 -17.33 -9.60
CA ILE A 251 -20.36 -17.64 -9.54
C ILE A 251 -19.86 -17.97 -10.94
N PRO A 252 -18.82 -17.29 -11.45
CA PRO A 252 -18.23 -17.65 -12.73
C PRO A 252 -17.52 -19.00 -12.63
N ILE A 253 -17.88 -19.95 -13.51
CA ILE A 253 -17.27 -21.27 -13.56
C ILE A 253 -16.72 -21.62 -14.94
N ILE A 254 -15.67 -22.45 -14.98
CA ILE A 254 -15.22 -23.17 -16.18
C ILE A 254 -15.39 -24.67 -15.92
N ILE A 255 -16.11 -25.36 -16.79
CA ILE A 255 -16.41 -26.79 -16.63
C ILE A 255 -15.29 -27.62 -17.26
N LEU A 256 -14.50 -28.28 -16.40
CA LEU A 256 -13.41 -29.19 -16.77
C LEU A 256 -13.60 -30.53 -16.03
N PRO A 257 -14.10 -31.57 -16.71
CA PRO A 257 -14.31 -32.89 -16.11
C PRO A 257 -13.06 -33.47 -15.46
N ALA A 258 -13.24 -34.49 -14.63
CA ALA A 258 -12.17 -35.20 -13.95
C ALA A 258 -11.10 -35.65 -14.94
N GLY A 259 -9.82 -35.46 -14.58
CA GLY A 259 -8.68 -35.79 -15.44
C GLY A 259 -8.25 -34.69 -16.42
N THR A 260 -9.04 -33.63 -16.60
CA THR A 260 -8.73 -32.55 -17.57
C THR A 260 -7.54 -31.66 -17.16
N GLY A 261 -7.10 -31.75 -15.90
CA GLY A 261 -5.91 -31.04 -15.40
C GLY A 261 -6.18 -29.74 -14.64
N LYS A 262 -7.37 -29.58 -14.02
CA LYS A 262 -7.76 -28.39 -13.23
C LYS A 262 -6.67 -27.87 -12.29
N THR A 263 -6.06 -28.76 -11.49
CA THR A 263 -5.00 -28.41 -10.55
C THR A 263 -3.76 -27.82 -11.22
N THR A 264 -3.51 -28.17 -12.49
CA THR A 264 -2.41 -27.58 -13.26
C THR A 264 -2.74 -26.13 -13.65
N TYR A 265 -4.00 -25.87 -14.01
CA TYR A 265 -4.47 -24.53 -14.38
C TYR A 265 -4.60 -23.61 -13.18
N SER A 266 -5.16 -24.06 -12.06
CA SER A 266 -5.26 -23.26 -10.82
C SER A 266 -3.90 -22.87 -10.26
N LYS A 267 -2.86 -23.71 -10.45
CA LYS A 267 -1.48 -23.37 -10.09
C LYS A 267 -0.79 -22.43 -11.07
N ARG A 268 -1.27 -22.35 -12.31
CA ARG A 268 -0.71 -21.49 -13.35
C ARG A 268 -1.31 -20.08 -13.31
N HIS A 269 -2.56 -19.95 -12.89
CA HIS A 269 -3.30 -18.68 -12.87
C HIS A 269 -3.92 -18.45 -11.47
N ASP A 270 -3.46 -17.41 -10.76
CA ASP A 270 -3.91 -17.10 -9.39
C ASP A 270 -5.41 -16.75 -9.28
N SER A 271 -6.02 -16.38 -10.41
CA SER A 271 -7.44 -16.09 -10.59
C SER A 271 -8.32 -17.35 -10.72
N LEU A 272 -7.73 -18.53 -10.88
CA LEU A 272 -8.46 -19.79 -11.01
C LEU A 272 -8.39 -20.58 -9.70
N VAL A 273 -9.52 -21.13 -9.27
CA VAL A 273 -9.61 -21.99 -8.09
C VAL A 273 -10.04 -23.39 -8.53
N ASP A 274 -9.32 -24.43 -8.13
CA ASP A 274 -9.74 -25.80 -8.35
C ASP A 274 -10.81 -26.18 -7.32
N ILE A 275 -11.96 -26.70 -7.74
CA ILE A 275 -12.99 -27.19 -6.82
C ILE A 275 -12.45 -28.30 -5.91
N ASP A 276 -11.47 -29.07 -6.38
CA ASP A 276 -10.80 -30.11 -5.60
C ASP A 276 -10.06 -29.53 -4.37
N ASP A 277 -9.58 -28.28 -4.44
CA ASP A 277 -8.92 -27.60 -3.31
C ASP A 277 -9.91 -27.21 -2.20
N ILE A 278 -11.21 -27.10 -2.54
CA ILE A 278 -12.28 -26.78 -1.58
C ILE A 278 -12.83 -28.07 -0.96
N ILE A 279 -13.17 -29.05 -1.78
CA ILE A 279 -13.88 -30.26 -1.32
C ILE A 279 -12.96 -31.32 -0.69
N ASN A 280 -11.65 -31.24 -0.93
CA ASN A 280 -10.66 -32.11 -0.29
C ASN A 280 -9.92 -31.41 0.86
N ASP A 281 -10.46 -30.30 1.38
CA ASP A 281 -9.96 -29.69 2.61
C ASP A 281 -9.93 -30.75 3.73
N PRO A 282 -8.81 -30.90 4.46
CA PRO A 282 -8.67 -31.93 5.48
C PRO A 282 -9.79 -31.96 6.53
N SER A 283 -10.48 -30.83 6.76
CA SER A 283 -11.59 -30.74 7.70
C SER A 283 -12.88 -31.42 7.24
N VAL A 284 -13.07 -31.63 5.93
CA VAL A 284 -14.28 -32.22 5.35
C VAL A 284 -14.00 -33.43 4.44
N LYS A 285 -12.73 -33.75 4.21
CA LYS A 285 -12.31 -34.80 3.27
C LYS A 285 -12.96 -36.17 3.58
N ASP A 286 -12.86 -36.64 4.81
CA ASP A 286 -13.39 -37.96 5.20
C ASP A 286 -14.92 -38.02 5.04
N GLU A 287 -15.61 -36.92 5.37
CA GLU A 287 -17.06 -36.77 5.17
C GLU A 287 -17.42 -36.86 3.68
N MET A 288 -16.68 -36.15 2.83
CA MET A 288 -16.92 -36.13 1.38
C MET A 288 -16.63 -37.48 0.72
N GLU A 289 -15.60 -38.21 1.16
CA GLU A 289 -15.32 -39.57 0.68
C GLU A 289 -16.45 -40.54 1.05
N ASP A 290 -16.96 -40.48 2.28
CA ASP A 290 -18.10 -41.31 2.71
C ASP A 290 -19.37 -41.00 1.92
N LEU A 291 -19.65 -39.71 1.65
CA LEU A 291 -20.80 -39.29 0.84
C LEU A 291 -20.68 -39.80 -0.60
N ARG A 292 -19.49 -39.71 -1.21
CA ARG A 292 -19.25 -40.21 -2.57
C ARG A 292 -19.41 -41.71 -2.68
N ARG A 293 -18.91 -42.49 -1.69
CA ARG A 293 -19.10 -43.96 -1.66
C ARG A 293 -20.58 -44.33 -1.59
N LYS A 294 -21.32 -43.70 -0.68
CA LYS A 294 -22.78 -43.91 -0.56
C LYS A 294 -23.52 -43.53 -1.83
N ALA A 295 -23.18 -42.40 -2.44
CA ALA A 295 -23.78 -41.95 -3.69
C ALA A 295 -23.47 -42.90 -4.85
N ALA A 296 -22.27 -43.49 -4.91
CA ALA A 296 -21.92 -44.50 -5.89
C ALA A 296 -22.76 -45.79 -5.73
N ASP A 297 -22.99 -46.24 -4.49
CA ASP A 297 -23.79 -47.44 -4.21
C ASP A 297 -25.30 -47.24 -4.45
N THR A 298 -25.82 -46.04 -4.17
CA THR A 298 -27.27 -45.73 -4.20
C THR A 298 -27.71 -44.95 -5.44
N ASN A 299 -26.76 -44.42 -6.21
CA ASN A 299 -26.95 -43.47 -7.30
C ASN A 299 -27.60 -42.12 -6.87
N GLU A 300 -27.52 -41.74 -5.59
CA GLU A 300 -28.08 -40.50 -5.03
C GLU A 300 -27.05 -39.34 -4.99
N TRP A 301 -26.65 -38.84 -6.16
CA TRP A 301 -25.62 -37.78 -6.26
C TRP A 301 -26.07 -36.39 -5.80
N SER A 302 -27.38 -36.14 -5.67
CA SER A 302 -27.93 -34.84 -5.23
C SER A 302 -27.46 -34.42 -3.84
N ILE A 303 -27.22 -35.38 -2.94
CA ILE A 303 -26.71 -35.12 -1.58
C ILE A 303 -25.27 -34.60 -1.65
N VAL A 304 -24.43 -35.22 -2.50
CA VAL A 304 -23.04 -34.78 -2.73
C VAL A 304 -23.03 -33.39 -3.36
N ASN A 305 -23.90 -33.14 -4.33
CA ASN A 305 -23.96 -31.85 -5.02
C ASN A 305 -24.41 -30.72 -4.10
N THR A 306 -25.43 -30.97 -3.27
CA THR A 306 -25.87 -30.00 -2.24
C THR A 306 -24.73 -29.67 -1.30
N ARG A 307 -23.98 -30.68 -0.83
CA ARG A 307 -22.86 -30.48 0.08
C ARG A 307 -21.71 -29.71 -0.56
N ASN A 308 -21.36 -30.00 -1.81
CA ASN A 308 -20.40 -29.22 -2.58
C ASN A 308 -20.82 -27.75 -2.65
N GLY A 309 -22.10 -27.48 -2.95
CA GLY A 309 -22.65 -26.13 -3.01
C GLY A 309 -22.52 -25.38 -1.69
N GLU A 310 -22.77 -26.04 -0.55
CA GLU A 310 -22.58 -25.45 0.78
C GLU A 310 -21.12 -25.11 1.07
N LEU A 311 -20.18 -25.99 0.71
CA LEU A 311 -18.75 -25.76 0.90
C LEU A 311 -18.26 -24.57 0.08
N VAL A 312 -18.69 -24.47 -1.18
CA VAL A 312 -18.38 -23.31 -2.04
C VAL A 312 -19.01 -22.04 -1.48
N LYS A 313 -20.27 -22.09 -1.01
CA LYS A 313 -20.94 -20.94 -0.38
C LYS A 313 -20.21 -20.47 0.88
N ALA A 314 -19.71 -21.38 1.70
CA ALA A 314 -18.88 -21.04 2.86
C ALA A 314 -17.53 -20.43 2.44
N PHE A 315 -16.90 -20.97 1.40
CA PHE A 315 -15.64 -20.46 0.85
C PHE A 315 -15.79 -19.03 0.29
N MET A 316 -16.90 -18.76 -0.40
CA MET A 316 -17.28 -17.42 -0.86
C MET A 316 -17.52 -16.46 0.30
N LYS A 317 -18.28 -16.86 1.32
CA LYS A 317 -18.53 -16.02 2.51
C LYS A 317 -17.26 -15.64 3.26
N ALA A 318 -16.19 -16.40 3.09
CA ALA A 318 -14.87 -16.10 3.62
C ALA A 318 -14.02 -15.18 2.70
N GLY A 319 -14.59 -14.66 1.60
CA GLY A 319 -13.91 -13.82 0.61
C GLY A 319 -12.87 -14.55 -0.26
N ARG A 320 -12.79 -15.89 -0.17
CA ARG A 320 -11.72 -16.66 -0.82
C ARG A 320 -11.95 -16.90 -2.32
N LEU A 321 -13.17 -16.62 -2.81
CA LEU A 321 -13.55 -16.74 -4.22
C LEU A 321 -13.73 -15.38 -4.92
N GLU A 322 -13.50 -14.27 -4.21
CA GLU A 322 -13.72 -12.92 -4.73
C GLU A 322 -12.77 -12.61 -5.89
N GLY A 323 -13.33 -12.19 -7.03
CA GLY A 323 -12.56 -11.94 -8.26
C GLY A 323 -11.94 -13.19 -8.90
N LYS A 324 -12.38 -14.40 -8.52
CA LYS A 324 -11.84 -15.67 -9.04
C LYS A 324 -12.87 -16.46 -9.83
N ILE A 325 -12.38 -17.30 -10.75
CA ILE A 325 -13.17 -18.24 -11.54
C ILE A 325 -12.97 -19.65 -10.98
N LEU A 326 -14.07 -20.36 -10.72
CA LEU A 326 -14.04 -21.70 -10.18
C LEU A 326 -13.95 -22.75 -11.31
N LEU A 327 -12.96 -23.64 -11.24
CA LEU A 327 -12.83 -24.78 -12.15
C LEU A 327 -13.68 -25.93 -11.59
N ALA A 328 -14.82 -26.20 -12.24
CA ALA A 328 -15.83 -27.16 -11.78
C ALA A 328 -15.82 -28.46 -12.60
N HIS A 329 -16.39 -29.53 -12.07
CA HIS A 329 -16.58 -30.79 -12.81
C HIS A 329 -17.83 -30.78 -13.70
N GLY A 330 -18.82 -29.98 -13.35
CA GLY A 330 -20.13 -29.79 -13.97
C GLY A 330 -20.81 -28.58 -13.34
N ASP A 331 -21.85 -28.03 -13.95
CA ASP A 331 -22.68 -26.96 -13.39
C ASP A 331 -23.69 -27.49 -12.35
N ASP A 332 -24.19 -28.69 -12.57
CA ASP A 332 -25.10 -29.42 -11.68
C ASP A 332 -24.48 -29.82 -10.32
N MET A 333 -23.15 -29.75 -10.20
CA MET A 333 -22.40 -30.25 -9.05
C MET A 333 -22.64 -29.47 -7.74
N PHE A 334 -23.37 -28.36 -7.80
CA PHE A 334 -23.67 -27.50 -6.66
C PHE A 334 -25.13 -27.54 -6.20
N GLY A 335 -25.98 -28.30 -6.91
CA GLY A 335 -27.43 -28.31 -6.67
C GLY A 335 -28.05 -26.90 -6.75
N ASP A 336 -29.13 -26.68 -6.01
CA ASP A 336 -29.82 -25.37 -5.95
C ASP A 336 -29.21 -24.40 -4.92
N VAL A 337 -27.99 -24.67 -4.43
CA VAL A 337 -27.40 -23.94 -3.28
C VAL A 337 -26.76 -22.61 -3.69
N ILE A 338 -26.18 -22.58 -4.89
CA ILE A 338 -25.50 -21.42 -5.49
C ILE A 338 -25.88 -21.32 -6.97
N ASN A 339 -26.07 -20.09 -7.44
CA ASN A 339 -26.22 -19.85 -8.88
C ASN A 339 -24.83 -19.78 -9.52
N THR A 340 -24.69 -20.35 -10.71
CA THR A 340 -23.43 -20.36 -11.45
C THR A 340 -23.59 -19.79 -12.84
N LYS A 341 -22.52 -19.18 -13.34
CA LYS A 341 -22.40 -18.64 -14.69
C LYS A 341 -21.26 -19.35 -15.41
N THR A 342 -21.60 -20.26 -16.31
CA THR A 342 -20.61 -20.99 -17.11
C THR A 342 -19.96 -20.08 -18.15
N LEU A 343 -18.65 -19.85 -18.02
CA LEU A 343 -17.85 -19.04 -18.95
C LEU A 343 -17.33 -19.87 -20.13
N GLY A 344 -17.22 -21.18 -19.95
CA GLY A 344 -16.80 -22.13 -20.96
C GLY A 344 -16.57 -23.52 -20.35
N GLY A 345 -16.28 -24.49 -21.20
CA GLY A 345 -15.93 -25.82 -20.75
C GLY A 345 -15.51 -26.72 -21.90
N MET A 346 -14.73 -27.74 -21.56
CA MET A 346 -14.15 -28.65 -22.53
C MET A 346 -13.70 -29.93 -21.83
N LYS A 347 -13.77 -31.06 -22.54
CA LYS A 347 -13.26 -32.35 -22.06
C LYS A 347 -12.21 -32.92 -23.02
N LEU A 348 -11.31 -33.72 -22.49
CA LEU A 348 -10.23 -34.34 -23.28
C LEU A 348 -10.78 -35.38 -24.27
N SER A 349 -9.95 -35.74 -25.26
CA SER A 349 -10.25 -36.88 -26.14
C SER A 349 -10.42 -38.18 -25.35
N LYS A 350 -11.28 -39.10 -25.82
CA LYS A 350 -11.49 -40.41 -25.18
C LYS A 350 -10.18 -41.18 -25.01
N SER A 351 -9.26 -41.07 -25.96
CA SER A 351 -7.93 -41.69 -25.89
C SER A 351 -7.04 -41.11 -24.77
N GLU A 352 -7.11 -39.80 -24.50
CA GLU A 352 -6.37 -39.19 -23.40
C GLU A 352 -7.03 -39.49 -22.06
N MET A 353 -8.36 -39.45 -22.00
CA MET A 353 -9.12 -39.85 -20.82
C MET A 353 -8.77 -41.29 -20.42
N GLN A 354 -8.75 -42.23 -21.37
CA GLN A 354 -8.42 -43.62 -21.09
C GLN A 354 -7.02 -43.77 -20.45
N LYS A 355 -6.03 -43.00 -20.91
CA LYS A 355 -4.69 -43.00 -20.29
C LYS A 355 -4.75 -42.53 -18.84
N ILE A 356 -5.50 -41.46 -18.56
CA ILE A 356 -5.67 -40.93 -17.20
C ILE A 356 -6.41 -41.93 -16.31
N ARG A 357 -7.43 -42.62 -16.84
CA ARG A 357 -8.15 -43.70 -16.15
C ARG A 357 -7.19 -44.83 -15.79
N ASP A 358 -6.40 -45.31 -16.75
CA ASP A 358 -5.45 -46.42 -16.56
C ASP A 358 -4.34 -46.05 -15.54
N GLU A 359 -3.93 -44.77 -15.50
CA GLU A 359 -3.02 -44.26 -14.47
C GLU A 359 -3.67 -44.25 -13.08
N ARG A 360 -4.92 -43.78 -12.98
CA ARG A 360 -5.66 -43.75 -11.70
C ARG A 360 -5.97 -45.14 -11.16
N ALA A 361 -6.31 -46.08 -12.04
CA ALA A 361 -6.59 -47.48 -11.71
C ALA A 361 -5.43 -48.19 -10.97
N GLN A 362 -4.19 -47.74 -11.19
CA GLN A 362 -3.03 -48.25 -10.46
C GLN A 362 -3.05 -47.88 -8.97
N SER A 363 -3.70 -46.78 -8.62
CA SER A 363 -3.79 -46.28 -7.25
C SER A 363 -5.13 -46.62 -6.59
N ASP A 364 -6.23 -46.45 -7.31
CA ASP A 364 -7.59 -46.64 -6.81
C ASP A 364 -8.55 -46.84 -8.00
N GLU A 365 -9.08 -48.07 -8.14
CA GLU A 365 -9.99 -48.45 -9.23
C GLU A 365 -11.31 -47.66 -9.16
N MET A 366 -11.82 -47.38 -7.95
CA MET A 366 -13.06 -46.62 -7.78
C MET A 366 -12.89 -45.19 -8.32
N TRP A 367 -11.76 -44.56 -8.05
CA TRP A 367 -11.46 -43.24 -8.61
C TRP A 367 -11.29 -43.26 -10.13
N ALA A 368 -10.76 -44.34 -10.70
CA ALA A 368 -10.68 -44.52 -12.14
C ALA A 368 -12.10 -44.59 -12.77
N GLU A 369 -12.99 -45.38 -12.20
CA GLU A 369 -14.39 -45.51 -12.63
C GLU A 369 -15.14 -44.17 -12.52
N LEU A 370 -15.02 -43.46 -11.39
CA LEU A 370 -15.66 -42.15 -11.21
C LEU A 370 -15.12 -41.10 -12.20
N THR A 371 -13.85 -41.18 -12.56
CA THR A 371 -13.24 -40.28 -13.57
C THR A 371 -13.86 -40.52 -14.95
N GLU A 372 -13.98 -41.78 -15.34
CA GLU A 372 -14.61 -42.17 -16.61
C GLU A 372 -16.08 -41.77 -16.63
N LEU A 373 -16.83 -42.07 -15.56
CA LEU A 373 -18.24 -41.69 -15.43
C LEU A 373 -18.45 -40.18 -15.55
N ASN A 374 -17.64 -39.36 -14.87
CA ASN A 374 -17.73 -37.89 -14.97
C ASN A 374 -17.40 -37.40 -16.39
N TRP A 375 -16.47 -38.03 -17.09
CA TRP A 375 -16.16 -37.68 -18.48
C TRP A 375 -17.27 -38.09 -19.46
N GLU A 376 -17.89 -39.27 -19.25
CA GLU A 376 -18.97 -39.79 -20.10
C GLU A 376 -20.27 -38.99 -19.93
N THR A 377 -20.57 -38.55 -18.71
CA THR A 377 -21.76 -37.77 -18.37
C THR A 377 -21.64 -36.28 -18.69
N SER A 378 -20.42 -35.76 -18.82
CA SER A 378 -20.19 -34.37 -19.23
C SER A 378 -20.62 -34.14 -20.68
N ASP A 379 -21.40 -33.10 -20.93
CA ASP A 379 -21.84 -32.65 -22.25
C ASP A 379 -20.85 -31.70 -22.95
N GLN A 380 -19.73 -31.40 -22.31
CA GLN A 380 -18.75 -30.45 -22.81
C GLN A 380 -18.08 -30.91 -24.11
N PRO A 381 -17.71 -29.98 -25.00
CA PRO A 381 -17.07 -30.32 -26.27
C PRO A 381 -15.72 -31.03 -26.06
N ILE A 382 -15.40 -31.95 -26.95
CA ILE A 382 -14.09 -32.63 -26.94
C ILE A 382 -13.04 -31.72 -27.57
N GLY A 383 -11.92 -31.51 -26.87
CA GLY A 383 -10.76 -30.80 -27.39
C GLY A 383 -9.44 -31.36 -26.89
N SER A 384 -8.35 -30.87 -27.46
CA SER A 384 -6.99 -31.16 -27.01
C SER A 384 -6.62 -30.31 -25.80
N ARG A 385 -5.52 -30.65 -25.12
CA ARG A 385 -4.97 -29.79 -24.04
C ARG A 385 -4.71 -28.36 -24.50
N LYS A 386 -4.22 -28.20 -25.73
CA LYS A 386 -3.99 -26.88 -26.31
C LYS A 386 -5.30 -26.10 -26.47
N ASP A 387 -6.37 -26.76 -26.89
CA ASP A 387 -7.68 -26.10 -27.02
C ASP A 387 -8.22 -25.64 -25.65
N ILE A 388 -7.92 -26.37 -24.58
CA ILE A 388 -8.25 -25.98 -23.20
C ILE A 388 -7.38 -24.79 -22.76
N ASP A 389 -6.07 -24.84 -23.00
CA ASP A 389 -5.15 -23.71 -22.73
C ASP A 389 -5.66 -22.44 -23.45
N ASP A 390 -5.93 -22.53 -24.76
CA ASP A 390 -6.41 -21.41 -25.57
C ASP A 390 -7.77 -20.89 -25.08
N MET A 391 -8.68 -21.78 -24.63
CA MET A 391 -9.96 -21.38 -24.04
C MET A 391 -9.78 -20.62 -22.72
N ILE A 392 -8.91 -21.11 -21.83
CA ILE A 392 -8.67 -20.47 -20.53
C ILE A 392 -8.01 -19.11 -20.74
N GLU A 393 -6.98 -19.02 -21.57
CA GLU A 393 -6.31 -17.74 -21.87
C GLU A 393 -7.30 -16.72 -22.45
N ARG A 394 -8.19 -17.17 -23.34
CA ARG A 394 -9.25 -16.31 -23.89
C ARG A 394 -10.18 -15.81 -22.79
N ILE A 395 -10.73 -16.70 -21.95
CA ILE A 395 -11.62 -16.32 -20.84
C ILE A 395 -10.91 -15.37 -19.88
N MET A 396 -9.64 -15.64 -19.57
CA MET A 396 -8.84 -14.80 -18.70
C MET A 396 -8.63 -13.40 -19.30
N SER A 397 -8.31 -13.31 -20.60
CA SER A 397 -8.17 -12.02 -21.28
C SER A 397 -9.49 -11.24 -21.35
N GLU A 398 -10.62 -11.92 -21.59
CA GLU A 398 -11.96 -11.31 -21.64
C GLU A 398 -12.44 -10.88 -20.24
N SER A 399 -11.95 -11.52 -19.17
CA SER A 399 -12.31 -11.18 -17.79
C SER A 399 -11.51 -10.02 -17.18
N VAL A 400 -10.47 -9.54 -17.87
CA VAL A 400 -9.55 -8.49 -17.38
C VAL A 400 -9.85 -7.11 -18.00
N GLU A 401 -10.74 -7.02 -18.99
CA GLU A 401 -11.10 -5.75 -19.63
C GLU A 401 -12.30 -5.06 -18.93
N ASP A 402 -12.00 -3.91 -18.31
CA ASP A 402 -12.85 -2.71 -18.19
C ASP A 402 -13.89 -2.49 -17.06
N ASP A 403 -13.91 -3.25 -15.96
CA ASP A 403 -14.49 -2.69 -14.73
C ASP A 403 -13.37 -2.11 -13.85
N PRO A 404 -13.28 -0.78 -13.64
CA PRO A 404 -12.49 -0.25 -12.55
C PRO A 404 -13.17 -0.75 -11.28
N VAL A 405 -12.66 -1.85 -10.75
CA VAL A 405 -13.06 -2.35 -9.45
C VAL A 405 -12.77 -1.23 -8.47
N VAL A 406 -13.81 -0.45 -8.12
CA VAL A 406 -13.82 0.38 -6.94
C VAL A 406 -13.84 -0.63 -5.79
N TYR A 407 -12.65 -1.14 -5.46
CA TYR A 407 -12.41 -1.78 -4.20
C TYR A 407 -12.78 -0.73 -3.15
N ALA A 408 -13.99 -0.81 -2.59
CA ALA A 408 -14.16 -0.50 -1.20
C ALA A 408 -13.48 -1.66 -0.49
N PRO A 409 -12.17 -1.57 -0.18
CA PRO A 409 -11.43 -2.73 0.25
C PRO A 409 -12.01 -3.08 1.61
N SER A 410 -12.67 -4.23 1.72
CA SER A 410 -12.84 -4.81 3.04
C SER A 410 -11.42 -5.16 3.47
N PHE A 411 -10.76 -4.25 4.20
CA PHE A 411 -9.35 -4.43 4.56
C PHE A 411 -9.24 -5.64 5.48
N MET A 412 -9.06 -6.81 4.86
CA MET A 412 -8.66 -8.00 5.58
C MET A 412 -7.26 -7.74 6.12
N ILE A 413 -7.02 -8.24 7.33
CA ILE A 413 -5.70 -8.17 7.93
C ILE A 413 -4.75 -8.96 7.01
N SER A 414 -3.84 -8.28 6.32
CA SER A 414 -2.91 -8.95 5.40
C SER A 414 -2.08 -10.01 6.14
N LYS A 415 -1.74 -11.10 5.44
CA LYS A 415 -0.91 -12.18 6.01
C LYS A 415 0.42 -11.62 6.50
N GLU A 416 0.94 -10.62 5.80
CA GLU A 416 2.17 -9.88 6.09
C GLU A 416 2.03 -9.15 7.43
N TYR A 417 0.92 -8.43 7.67
CA TYR A 417 0.66 -7.78 8.94
C TYR A 417 0.60 -8.78 10.10
N ILE A 418 -0.11 -9.90 9.92
CA ILE A 418 -0.21 -10.95 10.93
C ILE A 418 1.19 -11.49 11.23
N SER A 419 1.96 -11.83 10.20
CA SER A 419 3.30 -12.38 10.34
C SER A 419 4.25 -11.47 11.12
N LEU A 420 4.18 -10.15 10.89
CA LEU A 420 5.01 -9.17 11.60
C LEU A 420 4.79 -9.27 13.12
N TRP A 421 3.54 -9.38 13.56
CA TRP A 421 3.18 -9.37 14.98
C TRP A 421 3.16 -10.77 15.62
N SER A 422 2.92 -11.83 14.83
CA SER A 422 2.86 -13.21 15.34
C SER A 422 4.22 -13.89 15.41
N THR A 423 5.24 -13.39 14.71
CA THR A 423 6.57 -14.02 14.74
C THR A 423 7.17 -13.91 16.16
N PRO A 424 7.55 -15.02 16.80
CA PRO A 424 8.23 -14.99 18.10
C PRO A 424 9.53 -14.17 18.05
N LEU A 425 9.87 -13.53 19.17
CA LEU A 425 11.10 -12.73 19.27
C LEU A 425 12.36 -13.62 19.07
N ASP A 426 12.33 -14.86 19.53
CA ASP A 426 13.44 -15.81 19.37
C ASP A 426 13.70 -16.21 17.91
N ASP A 427 12.66 -16.13 17.06
CA ASP A 427 12.75 -16.41 15.62
C ASP A 427 13.17 -15.19 14.80
N SER A 428 13.17 -14.00 15.41
CA SER A 428 13.61 -12.77 14.76
C SER A 428 15.13 -12.69 14.64
N ILE A 429 15.61 -11.95 13.64
CA ILE A 429 17.04 -11.82 13.32
C ILE A 429 17.56 -10.46 13.81
N ASP A 430 18.69 -10.43 14.53
CA ASP A 430 19.37 -9.18 14.89
C ASP A 430 19.87 -8.47 13.62
N THR A 431 19.51 -7.20 13.44
CA THR A 431 19.95 -6.42 12.27
C THR A 431 21.47 -6.34 12.17
N TRP A 432 22.19 -6.21 13.29
CA TRP A 432 23.65 -6.13 13.28
C TRP A 432 24.31 -7.46 12.93
N GLU A 433 23.69 -8.58 13.30
CA GLU A 433 24.10 -9.91 12.84
C GLU A 433 23.89 -10.05 11.32
N ALA A 434 22.75 -9.56 10.82
CA ALA A 434 22.42 -9.63 9.39
C ALA A 434 23.32 -8.74 8.50
N PHE A 435 23.69 -7.53 8.94
CA PHE A 435 24.41 -6.56 8.11
C PHE A 435 25.88 -6.35 8.51
N GLY A 436 26.20 -6.43 9.81
CA GLY A 436 27.47 -6.00 10.41
C GLY A 436 28.75 -6.61 9.85
N SER A 437 28.65 -7.73 9.12
CA SER A 437 29.80 -8.43 8.55
C SER A 437 29.72 -8.73 7.05
N GLY A 438 28.55 -8.46 6.45
CA GLY A 438 28.22 -8.80 5.06
C GLY A 438 28.62 -7.73 4.05
N SER A 439 28.35 -7.99 2.77
CA SER A 439 28.40 -6.97 1.73
C SER A 439 27.27 -5.95 1.92
N PRO A 440 27.45 -4.69 1.50
CA PRO A 440 26.37 -3.71 1.47
C PRO A 440 25.15 -4.30 0.76
N GLN A 441 24.02 -4.29 1.44
CA GLN A 441 22.76 -4.85 0.97
C GLN A 441 21.60 -3.99 1.46
N ARG A 442 20.39 -4.24 0.95
CA ARG A 442 19.25 -3.36 1.20
C ARG A 442 18.92 -3.40 2.68
N ILE A 443 18.78 -2.21 3.28
CA ILE A 443 18.46 -2.13 4.70
C ILE A 443 16.95 -2.39 4.84
N PRO A 444 16.53 -3.44 5.57
CA PRO A 444 15.13 -3.68 5.85
C PRO A 444 14.61 -2.54 6.71
N LEU A 445 13.39 -2.18 6.41
CA LEU A 445 12.80 -0.92 6.82
C LEU A 445 12.26 -1.03 8.27
N ILE A 446 12.22 0.08 9.02
CA ILE A 446 11.73 0.12 10.42
C ILE A 446 10.34 -0.50 10.48
N PRO A 447 10.17 -1.68 11.08
CA PRO A 447 8.85 -2.15 11.46
C PRO A 447 8.45 -1.38 12.73
N TRP A 448 7.18 -1.01 12.85
CA TRP A 448 6.62 -0.38 14.07
C TRP A 448 6.59 -1.32 15.28
N ARG A 449 7.06 -2.56 15.09
CA ARG A 449 7.33 -3.52 16.16
C ARG A 449 8.76 -3.35 16.65
N VAL A 450 8.91 -2.63 17.76
CA VAL A 450 10.21 -2.39 18.41
C VAL A 450 10.45 -3.41 19.51
N SER A 451 11.71 -3.59 19.89
CA SER A 451 12.10 -4.56 20.92
C SER A 451 13.13 -3.99 21.87
N ASN A 452 13.01 -4.38 23.14
CA ASN A 452 13.99 -4.09 24.17
C ASN A 452 15.27 -4.94 24.04
N VAL A 453 15.57 -5.51 22.87
CA VAL A 453 16.87 -6.12 22.56
C VAL A 453 17.51 -5.52 21.30
N GLY A 454 17.07 -4.32 20.93
CA GLY A 454 17.53 -3.60 19.74
C GLY A 454 16.75 -3.95 18.47
N PRO A 455 17.18 -3.42 17.30
CA PRO A 455 16.41 -3.56 16.06
C PRO A 455 16.45 -4.99 15.50
N ARG A 456 15.28 -5.53 15.16
CA ARG A 456 15.08 -6.92 14.71
C ARG A 456 14.37 -7.00 13.37
N ILE A 457 14.67 -8.06 12.62
CA ILE A 457 13.90 -8.48 11.44
C ILE A 457 13.01 -9.63 11.88
N PHE A 458 11.70 -9.40 11.97
CA PHE A 458 10.77 -10.42 12.46
C PHE A 458 10.44 -11.46 11.39
N HIS A 459 10.23 -11.07 10.14
CA HIS A 459 9.91 -12.01 9.08
C HIS A 459 10.56 -11.59 7.76
N LYS A 460 11.08 -12.56 6.99
CA LYS A 460 11.68 -12.28 5.67
C LYS A 460 10.58 -12.12 4.63
N GLY A 461 10.69 -11.09 3.80
CA GLY A 461 9.70 -10.83 2.75
C GLY A 461 8.47 -10.05 3.21
N ILE A 462 8.48 -9.49 4.42
CA ILE A 462 7.52 -8.43 4.74
C ILE A 462 7.76 -7.23 3.82
N PRO A 463 6.70 -6.63 3.25
CA PRO A 463 6.81 -5.36 2.56
C PRO A 463 7.48 -4.30 3.44
N PRO A 464 8.25 -3.37 2.86
CA PRO A 464 8.66 -2.16 3.57
C PRO A 464 7.46 -1.38 4.11
N GLN A 465 7.62 -0.72 5.27
CA GLN A 465 6.64 0.26 5.71
C GLN A 465 6.55 1.45 4.71
N LEU A 466 5.35 1.92 4.46
CA LEU A 466 5.13 3.15 3.68
C LEU A 466 5.49 4.40 4.50
N PHE A 467 6.06 5.41 3.84
CA PHE A 467 6.35 6.72 4.42
C PHE A 467 5.46 7.79 3.77
N PRO A 468 5.28 8.96 4.40
CA PRO A 468 4.58 10.03 3.72
C PRO A 468 5.30 10.43 2.42
N PRO A 469 4.56 10.87 1.39
CA PRO A 469 5.19 11.48 0.22
C PRO A 469 6.00 12.74 0.59
N THR A 470 6.98 13.08 -0.23
CA THR A 470 7.87 14.23 -0.02
C THR A 470 7.37 15.47 -0.76
N THR A 471 7.96 16.64 -0.47
CA THR A 471 7.65 17.90 -1.16
C THR A 471 8.89 18.58 -1.76
N PHE A 472 10.08 18.16 -1.33
CA PHE A 472 11.32 18.86 -1.68
C PHE A 472 11.67 18.80 -3.17
N MET A 473 11.21 17.78 -3.92
CA MET A 473 11.62 17.64 -5.33
C MET A 473 10.93 18.68 -6.21
N MET A 474 9.62 18.83 -6.09
CA MET A 474 8.83 19.85 -6.77
C MET A 474 9.28 21.25 -6.35
N GLU A 475 9.44 21.50 -5.05
CA GLU A 475 9.85 22.83 -4.55
C GLU A 475 11.24 23.24 -5.09
N ARG A 476 12.14 22.28 -5.33
CA ARG A 476 13.50 22.54 -5.83
C ARG A 476 13.68 22.27 -7.33
N GLY A 477 12.62 21.93 -8.06
CA GLY A 477 12.69 21.61 -9.48
C GLY A 477 13.62 20.44 -9.80
N ILE A 478 13.68 19.43 -8.92
CA ILE A 478 14.46 18.21 -9.12
C ILE A 478 13.67 17.27 -10.03
N SER A 479 14.30 16.84 -11.13
CA SER A 479 13.68 15.94 -12.10
C SER A 479 13.34 14.57 -11.49
N MET A 480 12.14 14.08 -11.79
CA MET A 480 11.63 12.78 -11.33
C MET A 480 11.94 11.62 -12.29
N LEU A 481 12.60 11.89 -13.43
CA LEU A 481 12.82 10.92 -14.53
C LEU A 481 13.63 9.68 -14.13
N GLU A 482 14.36 9.72 -13.01
CA GLU A 482 15.17 8.60 -12.55
C GLU A 482 14.44 7.70 -11.52
N LEU A 483 13.23 8.05 -11.09
CA LEU A 483 12.50 7.29 -10.08
C LEU A 483 11.80 6.07 -10.70
N GLN A 484 11.93 4.92 -10.05
CA GLN A 484 11.31 3.66 -10.46
C GLN A 484 10.64 3.04 -9.24
N PHE A 485 9.36 3.34 -9.09
CA PHE A 485 8.57 2.79 -8.00
C PHE A 485 8.06 1.41 -8.38
N THR A 486 8.81 0.39 -7.98
CA THR A 486 8.43 -1.02 -8.22
C THR A 486 8.13 -1.77 -6.95
N GLU A 487 8.50 -1.18 -5.80
CA GLU A 487 8.27 -1.78 -4.51
C GLU A 487 6.84 -1.57 -4.02
N VAL A 488 6.29 -2.63 -3.45
CA VAL A 488 5.03 -2.60 -2.70
C VAL A 488 5.35 -2.34 -1.23
N TYR A 489 4.59 -1.44 -0.63
CA TYR A 489 4.73 -1.01 0.76
C TYR A 489 3.48 -1.37 1.55
N SER A 490 3.60 -1.48 2.87
CA SER A 490 2.46 -1.75 3.75
C SER A 490 2.42 -0.78 4.92
N ASN A 491 1.26 -0.63 5.54
CA ASN A 491 1.10 0.15 6.76
C ASN A 491 0.97 -0.78 7.97
N TYR A 492 1.81 -0.60 8.99
CA TYR A 492 1.82 -1.48 10.16
C TYR A 492 1.23 -0.86 11.44
N SER A 493 0.57 0.31 11.34
CA SER A 493 -0.05 0.96 12.50
C SER A 493 -1.37 1.66 12.18
N GLU A 494 -2.33 1.52 13.08
CA GLU A 494 -3.57 2.28 13.19
C GLU A 494 -3.40 3.79 13.28
N PHE A 495 -2.23 4.29 13.70
CA PHE A 495 -1.96 5.73 13.80
C PHE A 495 -1.57 6.36 12.47
N VAL A 496 -1.26 5.55 11.46
CA VAL A 496 -0.97 5.99 10.10
C VAL A 496 -2.26 5.90 9.31
N ILE A 497 -2.94 7.03 9.17
CA ILE A 497 -4.21 7.11 8.45
C ILE A 497 -3.90 7.49 7.01
N MET A 498 -4.37 6.67 6.07
CA MET A 498 -4.32 7.01 4.65
C MET A 498 -5.59 7.78 4.28
N ARG A 499 -5.44 8.91 3.60
CA ARG A 499 -6.56 9.71 3.09
C ARG A 499 -6.32 10.13 1.64
N PRO A 500 -7.37 10.48 0.88
CA PRO A 500 -7.20 11.07 -0.43
C PRO A 500 -6.31 12.33 -0.39
N ILE A 501 -5.54 12.52 -1.45
CA ILE A 501 -4.77 13.75 -1.66
C ILE A 501 -5.73 14.90 -1.96
N THR A 502 -5.53 16.05 -1.31
CA THR A 502 -6.32 17.26 -1.54
C THR A 502 -5.79 18.07 -2.73
N ASP A 503 -6.61 18.95 -3.31
CA ASP A 503 -6.21 19.87 -4.39
C ASP A 503 -4.89 20.61 -4.09
N ASP A 504 -4.77 21.19 -2.90
CA ASP A 504 -3.60 21.98 -2.50
C ASP A 504 -2.34 21.09 -2.37
N GLU A 505 -2.52 19.82 -2.01
CA GLU A 505 -1.44 18.85 -1.92
C GLU A 505 -0.99 18.35 -3.28
N LEU A 506 -1.87 18.29 -4.29
CA LEU A 506 -1.47 17.95 -5.65
C LEU A 506 -0.49 18.97 -6.24
N GLU A 507 -0.55 20.23 -5.78
CA GLU A 507 0.38 21.28 -6.19
C GLU A 507 1.74 21.21 -5.48
N THR A 508 1.86 20.43 -4.39
CA THR A 508 3.03 20.48 -3.51
C THR A 508 3.69 19.12 -3.25
N LEU A 509 2.95 18.02 -3.28
CA LEU A 509 3.47 16.68 -3.07
C LEU A 509 4.16 16.15 -4.33
N ASP A 510 5.32 15.54 -4.13
CA ASP A 510 6.08 14.91 -5.21
C ASP A 510 5.37 13.62 -5.71
N PHE A 511 4.70 12.90 -4.81
CA PHE A 511 4.13 11.56 -5.05
C PHE A 511 2.81 11.36 -4.31
N GLY A 512 2.08 10.32 -4.72
CA GLY A 512 0.95 9.76 -4.00
C GLY A 512 1.12 8.25 -3.78
N TRP A 513 0.22 7.67 -2.99
CA TRP A 513 0.15 6.23 -2.74
C TRP A 513 -1.03 5.63 -3.49
N LEU A 514 -0.75 4.75 -4.44
CA LEU A 514 -1.75 3.97 -5.17
C LEU A 514 -2.02 2.67 -4.40
N PRO A 515 -3.25 2.40 -3.95
CA PRO A 515 -3.59 1.10 -3.36
C PRO A 515 -3.48 -0.01 -4.41
N VAL A 516 -2.82 -1.12 -4.06
CA VAL A 516 -2.63 -2.29 -4.95
C VAL A 516 -3.11 -3.61 -4.31
N GLY A 517 -3.73 -3.52 -3.14
CA GLY A 517 -4.27 -4.65 -2.39
C GLY A 517 -4.55 -4.28 -0.94
N ASP A 518 -4.92 -5.28 -0.14
CA ASP A 518 -5.24 -5.10 1.27
C ASP A 518 -4.05 -4.58 2.04
N ASN A 519 -4.13 -3.30 2.42
CA ASN A 519 -3.09 -2.60 3.15
C ASN A 519 -1.73 -2.63 2.43
N MET A 520 -1.77 -2.57 1.10
CA MET A 520 -0.62 -2.60 0.21
C MET A 520 -0.67 -1.44 -0.77
N TYR A 521 0.46 -0.76 -0.93
CA TYR A 521 0.54 0.51 -1.66
C TYR A 521 1.79 0.55 -2.54
N VAL A 522 1.68 1.17 -3.71
CA VAL A 522 2.82 1.52 -4.56
C VAL A 522 2.89 3.03 -4.65
N MET A 523 4.09 3.59 -4.54
CA MET A 523 4.29 5.03 -4.70
C MET A 523 4.09 5.36 -6.19
N SER A 524 3.25 6.35 -6.49
CA SER A 524 3.00 6.80 -7.85
C SER A 524 3.32 8.29 -7.98
N LYS A 525 3.70 8.69 -9.18
CA LYS A 525 3.83 10.11 -9.52
C LYS A 525 2.44 10.74 -9.53
N ILE A 526 2.35 11.98 -9.04
CA ILE A 526 1.17 12.81 -9.25
C ILE A 526 1.29 13.39 -10.66
N ASP A 527 0.41 12.97 -11.57
CA ASP A 527 0.32 13.50 -12.92
C ASP A 527 -0.90 14.43 -13.05
N GLU A 528 -0.72 15.57 -13.71
CA GLU A 528 -1.77 16.57 -13.95
C GLU A 528 -2.95 16.02 -14.76
N ASP A 529 -2.82 14.88 -15.43
CA ASP A 529 -3.93 14.27 -16.16
C ASP A 529 -4.67 13.20 -15.34
N ASP A 530 -4.11 12.80 -14.18
CA ASP A 530 -4.56 11.64 -13.41
C ASP A 530 -5.23 12.02 -12.08
N TYR A 531 -5.94 13.16 -12.07
CA TYR A 531 -6.72 13.66 -10.93
C TYR A 531 -7.77 12.67 -10.38
N SER A 532 -8.12 11.63 -11.14
CA SER A 532 -9.08 10.58 -10.78
C SER A 532 -8.45 9.32 -10.17
N SER A 533 -7.13 9.23 -10.07
CA SER A 533 -6.39 7.99 -9.76
C SER A 533 -6.60 7.38 -8.37
N GLY A 534 -7.37 8.03 -7.49
CA GLY A 534 -7.58 7.52 -6.13
C GLY A 534 -6.28 7.49 -5.30
N LEU A 535 -5.30 8.34 -5.64
CA LEU A 535 -4.07 8.46 -4.88
C LEU A 535 -4.33 8.92 -3.45
N LEU A 536 -3.60 8.32 -2.53
CA LEU A 536 -3.67 8.58 -1.10
C LEU A 536 -2.39 9.24 -0.61
N THR A 537 -2.49 9.93 0.52
CA THR A 537 -1.35 10.41 1.31
C THR A 537 -1.54 10.01 2.77
N VAL A 538 -0.46 10.10 3.53
CA VAL A 538 -0.51 9.95 4.98
C VAL A 538 -1.06 11.24 5.57
N ASP A 539 -2.14 11.14 6.35
CA ASP A 539 -2.82 12.28 6.94
C ASP A 539 -1.91 13.09 7.87
N ASP A 540 -1.23 12.40 8.77
CA ASP A 540 -0.29 12.98 9.72
C ASP A 540 1.17 12.66 9.36
N ARG A 541 1.77 13.55 8.59
CA ARG A 541 3.17 13.45 8.16
C ARG A 541 4.16 13.64 9.32
N ASP A 542 3.78 14.44 10.32
CA ASP A 542 4.65 14.77 11.45
C ASP A 542 4.92 13.56 12.34
N PHE A 543 4.01 12.58 12.36
CA PHE A 543 4.20 11.30 13.05
C PHE A 543 5.45 10.53 12.58
N PHE A 544 5.93 10.80 11.36
CA PHE A 544 7.12 10.17 10.79
C PHE A 544 8.40 10.99 10.95
N LEU A 545 8.35 12.19 11.51
CA LEU A 545 9.53 13.04 11.70
C LEU A 545 10.51 12.40 12.69
N GLY A 546 11.68 12.06 12.15
CA GLY A 546 12.78 11.38 12.85
C GLY A 546 12.95 9.93 12.39
N CYS A 547 11.90 9.29 11.86
CA CYS A 547 11.92 7.89 11.42
C CYS A 547 12.84 7.67 10.22
N GLY A 548 13.01 8.66 9.34
CA GLY A 548 13.95 8.63 8.22
C GLY A 548 15.39 8.41 8.68
N SER A 549 15.78 9.14 9.71
CA SER A 549 17.11 9.15 10.31
C SER A 549 17.42 7.91 11.16
N VAL A 550 16.40 7.21 11.67
CA VAL A 550 16.55 6.05 12.56
C VAL A 550 17.24 4.85 11.90
N VAL A 551 16.87 4.44 10.68
CA VAL A 551 17.55 3.29 10.02
C VAL A 551 19.00 3.60 9.69
N THR A 552 19.26 4.86 9.34
CA THR A 552 20.59 5.31 8.95
C THR A 552 21.50 5.55 10.15
N SER A 553 20.96 5.61 11.37
CA SER A 553 21.76 5.77 12.59
C SER A 553 22.66 4.58 12.91
N ALA A 554 22.24 3.37 12.51
CA ALA A 554 23.06 2.17 12.56
C ALA A 554 24.05 2.10 11.38
N HIS A 555 24.33 3.17 10.64
CA HIS A 555 25.17 3.15 9.43
C HIS A 555 26.54 2.47 9.60
N ALA A 556 27.08 2.46 10.82
CA ALA A 556 28.29 1.72 11.15
C ALA A 556 28.17 0.20 10.88
N CYS A 557 26.98 -0.40 11.02
CA CYS A 557 26.74 -1.81 10.74
C CYS A 557 26.65 -2.13 9.24
N PHE A 558 26.37 -1.16 8.36
CA PHE A 558 26.28 -1.43 6.91
C PHE A 558 27.66 -1.42 6.22
N GLY A 559 28.73 -1.07 6.94
CA GLY A 559 30.11 -1.18 6.47
C GLY A 559 30.53 -0.21 5.36
N LEU A 560 29.61 0.60 4.83
CA LEU A 560 29.88 1.61 3.80
C LEU A 560 30.66 2.80 4.36
N GLY A 561 31.78 3.15 3.74
CA GLY A 561 32.61 4.29 4.15
C GLY A 561 33.24 4.12 5.54
N ARG A 562 33.31 2.89 6.05
CA ARG A 562 33.84 2.54 7.38
C ARG A 562 35.11 1.70 7.36
N SER A 563 35.75 1.54 6.20
CA SER A 563 37.08 0.94 6.16
C SER A 563 38.12 1.85 6.85
N ASN A 564 39.21 1.28 7.37
CA ASN A 564 40.28 2.08 7.99
C ASN A 564 40.80 3.17 7.05
N THR A 565 40.91 2.88 5.76
CA THR A 565 41.34 3.83 4.74
C THR A 565 40.33 4.97 4.54
N ASP A 566 39.03 4.67 4.54
CA ASP A 566 37.99 5.69 4.40
C ASP A 566 37.95 6.57 5.66
N LEU A 567 38.00 5.98 6.86
CA LEU A 567 38.01 6.70 8.13
C LEU A 567 39.22 7.64 8.27
N ILE A 568 40.41 7.21 7.85
CA ILE A 568 41.61 8.07 7.82
C ILE A 568 41.39 9.23 6.84
N SER A 569 40.80 8.96 5.68
CA SER A 569 40.54 10.00 4.66
C SER A 569 39.51 11.02 5.15
N GLN A 570 38.43 10.56 5.79
CA GLN A 570 37.41 11.40 6.42
C GLN A 570 38.01 12.24 7.54
N ARG A 571 38.84 11.65 8.41
CA ARG A 571 39.52 12.37 9.49
C ARG A 571 40.44 13.46 8.96
N ARG A 572 41.28 13.15 7.97
CA ARG A 572 42.17 14.15 7.33
C ARG A 572 41.38 15.30 6.71
N ARG A 573 40.23 15.01 6.10
CA ARG A 573 39.33 16.04 5.55
C ARG A 573 38.71 16.89 6.65
N LYS A 574 38.30 16.29 7.77
CA LYS A 574 37.82 17.03 8.94
C LYS A 574 38.90 17.94 9.53
N GLU A 575 40.12 17.44 9.68
CA GLU A 575 41.26 18.24 10.14
C GLU A 575 41.59 19.39 9.18
N ALA A 576 41.40 19.21 7.87
CA ALA A 576 41.69 20.24 6.86
C ALA A 576 40.56 21.28 6.68
N THR A 577 39.30 20.87 6.78
CA THR A 577 38.13 21.72 6.45
C THR A 577 37.37 22.21 7.67
N GLY A 578 37.58 21.60 8.84
CA GLY A 578 36.77 21.79 10.04
C GLY A 578 35.49 20.94 10.08
N TYR A 579 35.08 20.34 8.95
CA TYR A 579 33.78 19.67 8.81
C TYR A 579 33.92 18.14 8.69
N GLY A 580 33.02 17.41 9.36
CA GLY A 580 32.96 15.95 9.29
C GLY A 580 32.40 15.40 7.98
N THR A 581 31.88 14.17 8.03
CA THR A 581 31.12 13.53 6.94
C THR A 581 29.87 12.91 7.55
N SER A 582 28.72 13.05 6.88
CA SER A 582 27.49 12.42 7.35
C SER A 582 27.49 10.93 7.00
N GLY A 583 27.72 10.08 8.01
CA GLY A 583 27.60 8.62 7.86
C GLY A 583 26.18 8.16 7.54
N HIS A 584 25.17 8.89 8.01
CA HIS A 584 23.76 8.63 7.74
C HIS A 584 23.46 8.71 6.25
N MET A 585 23.91 9.79 5.59
CA MET A 585 23.72 10.00 4.16
C MET A 585 24.45 8.96 3.30
N ILE A 586 25.65 8.53 3.71
CA ILE A 586 26.40 7.46 3.01
C ILE A 586 25.61 6.15 2.99
N ALA A 587 24.90 5.84 4.08
CA ALA A 587 24.13 4.62 4.22
C ALA A 587 22.69 4.71 3.70
N SER A 588 22.08 5.90 3.69
CA SER A 588 20.66 6.09 3.36
C SER A 588 20.30 5.57 1.98
N VAL A 589 21.24 5.58 1.04
CA VAL A 589 21.02 5.05 -0.32
C VAL A 589 20.81 3.55 -0.39
N LEU A 590 21.13 2.80 0.68
CA LEU A 590 20.80 1.38 0.80
C LEU A 590 19.36 1.12 1.25
N SER A 591 18.60 2.14 1.67
CA SER A 591 17.20 2.00 2.07
C SER A 591 16.28 1.78 0.87
N PHE A 592 15.05 1.34 1.14
CA PHE A 592 13.96 1.41 0.16
C PHE A 592 13.68 2.86 -0.24
N GLN A 593 13.15 3.05 -1.45
CA GLN A 593 13.06 4.36 -2.07
C GLN A 593 12.19 5.35 -1.28
N SER A 594 11.02 4.92 -0.77
CA SER A 594 10.15 5.81 0.03
C SER A 594 10.84 6.32 1.31
N HIS A 595 11.53 5.44 2.03
CA HIS A 595 12.32 5.80 3.22
C HIS A 595 13.46 6.74 2.85
N PHE A 596 14.22 6.40 1.80
CA PHE A 596 15.33 7.23 1.36
C PHE A 596 14.87 8.65 1.01
N LEU A 597 13.76 8.78 0.30
CA LEU A 597 13.14 10.08 0.00
C LEU A 597 12.71 10.81 1.27
N TRP A 598 12.05 10.11 2.21
CA TRP A 598 11.65 10.70 3.49
C TRP A 598 12.85 11.17 4.33
N TYR A 599 13.97 10.44 4.31
CA TYR A 599 15.21 10.90 4.94
C TYR A 599 15.71 12.22 4.31
N LEU A 600 15.60 12.37 2.99
CA LEU A 600 15.94 13.63 2.33
C LEU A 600 14.96 14.76 2.69
N GLU A 601 13.66 14.47 2.84
CA GLU A 601 12.67 15.42 3.35
C GLU A 601 13.04 15.90 4.77
N GLU A 602 13.44 15.00 5.67
CA GLU A 602 13.90 15.38 7.02
C GLU A 602 15.12 16.31 6.97
N VAL A 603 16.12 15.97 6.15
CA VAL A 603 17.31 16.82 5.95
C VAL A 603 16.92 18.18 5.38
N TYR A 604 16.01 18.19 4.41
CA TYR A 604 15.49 19.39 3.78
C TYR A 604 14.79 20.30 4.79
N MET A 605 13.86 19.74 5.57
CA MET A 605 13.10 20.47 6.57
C MET A 605 13.99 20.97 7.70
N ASN A 606 14.96 20.18 8.17
CA ASN A 606 15.95 20.61 9.17
C ASN A 606 16.74 21.83 8.69
N LEU A 607 17.27 21.78 7.46
CA LEU A 607 18.04 22.90 6.90
C LEU A 607 17.16 24.14 6.61
N LYS A 608 15.92 23.94 6.13
CA LYS A 608 14.98 25.01 5.80
C LYS A 608 14.49 25.75 7.03
N THR A 609 14.19 25.01 8.11
CA THR A 609 13.56 25.55 9.32
C THR A 609 14.53 25.80 10.46
N ASN A 610 15.74 25.24 10.39
CA ASN A 610 16.72 25.18 11.48
C ASN A 610 16.12 24.61 12.78
N ARG A 611 15.22 23.63 12.64
CA ARG A 611 14.58 22.90 13.75
C ARG A 611 15.00 21.44 13.73
N SER A 612 14.91 20.79 14.89
CA SER A 612 15.12 19.34 15.02
C SER A 612 14.30 18.55 13.99
N VAL A 613 14.82 17.40 13.59
CA VAL A 613 14.09 16.41 12.77
C VAL A 613 13.05 15.64 13.58
N TYR A 614 12.99 15.82 14.90
CA TYR A 614 12.00 15.22 15.78
C TYR A 614 10.92 16.24 16.16
N VAL A 615 9.72 15.74 16.45
CA VAL A 615 8.58 16.56 16.91
C VAL A 615 8.77 17.00 18.36
N THR A 616 9.42 16.17 19.17
CA THR A 616 9.60 16.37 20.61
C THR A 616 11.05 16.70 20.96
N THR A 617 11.27 17.16 22.19
CA THR A 617 12.58 17.47 22.75
C THR A 617 13.36 16.18 23.07
N PHE A 618 14.14 15.68 22.12
CA PHE A 618 15.19 14.68 22.41
C PHE A 618 16.51 15.36 22.74
N ASN A 619 17.40 14.64 23.43
CA ASN A 619 18.77 15.10 23.62
C ASN A 619 19.54 14.95 22.30
N GLU A 620 19.53 16.02 21.49
CA GLU A 620 20.38 16.12 20.33
C GLU A 620 21.82 16.53 20.74
N PRO A 621 22.86 16.05 20.04
CA PRO A 621 24.25 16.36 20.38
C PRO A 621 24.61 17.85 20.31
N GLU A 622 23.91 18.62 19.48
CA GLU A 622 24.13 20.05 19.22
C GLU A 622 22.77 20.76 19.05
N GLU A 623 22.64 22.02 19.49
CA GLU A 623 21.43 22.82 19.25
C GLU A 623 21.37 23.26 17.76
N GLY A 624 20.41 22.74 16.99
CA GLY A 624 20.11 23.23 15.63
C GLY A 624 20.19 22.18 14.52
N ALA A 625 20.99 22.45 13.49
CA ALA A 625 21.07 21.61 12.29
C ALA A 625 21.74 20.25 12.59
N TYR A 626 21.11 19.17 12.11
CA TYR A 626 21.54 17.79 12.36
C TYR A 626 22.93 17.49 11.77
N HIS A 627 23.23 18.08 10.61
CA HIS A 627 24.54 18.13 9.98
C HIS A 627 24.67 19.43 9.18
N THR A 628 25.89 19.91 9.01
CA THR A 628 26.13 21.06 8.12
C THR A 628 26.08 20.65 6.63
N ILE A 629 25.77 21.60 5.74
CA ILE A 629 25.80 21.35 4.28
C ILE A 629 27.19 20.87 3.82
N HIS A 630 28.27 21.30 4.48
CA HIS A 630 29.63 20.82 4.20
C HIS A 630 29.80 19.33 4.52
N GLU A 631 29.18 18.82 5.57
CA GLU A 631 29.22 17.40 5.92
C GLU A 631 28.45 16.52 4.93
N TYR A 632 27.31 17.01 4.41
CA TYR A 632 26.59 16.34 3.33
C TYR A 632 27.36 16.34 2.01
N ARG A 633 28.02 17.45 1.67
CA ARG A 633 28.95 17.50 0.52
C ARG A 633 30.10 16.50 0.68
N ASN A 634 30.66 16.40 1.88
CA ASN A 634 31.70 15.42 2.19
C ASN A 634 31.20 13.98 2.05
N ALA A 635 29.95 13.70 2.47
CA ALA A 635 29.31 12.41 2.28
C ALA A 635 29.20 12.05 0.79
N VAL A 636 28.71 12.96 -0.06
CA VAL A 636 28.63 12.74 -1.52
C VAL A 636 30.00 12.42 -2.14
N LEU A 637 31.07 13.10 -1.70
CA LEU A 637 32.43 12.78 -2.16
C LEU A 637 32.86 11.37 -1.76
N ASP A 638 32.53 10.94 -0.54
CA ASP A 638 32.82 9.58 -0.07
C ASP A 638 32.00 8.54 -0.85
N MET A 639 30.73 8.85 -1.14
CA MET A 639 29.85 7.99 -1.94
C MET A 639 30.38 7.80 -3.38
N LYS A 640 30.88 8.86 -4.03
CA LYS A 640 31.55 8.76 -5.34
C LYS A 640 32.73 7.79 -5.32
N LEU A 641 33.55 7.88 -4.28
CA LEU A 641 34.69 6.98 -4.11
C LEU A 641 34.23 5.53 -3.90
N LEU A 642 33.21 5.30 -3.08
CA LEU A 642 32.65 3.97 -2.84
C LEU A 642 32.01 3.38 -4.12
N ASP A 643 31.30 4.18 -4.91
CA ASP A 643 30.71 3.74 -6.17
C ASP A 643 31.78 3.39 -7.21
N SER A 644 32.86 4.20 -7.30
CA SER A 644 33.99 3.91 -8.18
C SER A 644 34.71 2.60 -7.85
N LYS A 645 34.64 2.16 -6.59
CA LYS A 645 35.14 0.86 -6.12
C LYS A 645 34.13 -0.28 -6.33
N GLY A 646 32.95 0.01 -6.88
CA GLY A 646 31.88 -0.96 -7.09
C GLY A 646 31.22 -1.46 -5.80
N MET A 647 31.30 -0.70 -4.71
CA MET A 647 30.75 -1.13 -3.42
C MET A 647 29.23 -1.01 -3.33
N TYR A 648 28.61 -0.10 -4.08
CA TYR A 648 27.16 0.05 -4.07
C TYR A 648 26.47 -1.01 -4.95
N PRO A 649 25.46 -1.71 -4.41
CA PRO A 649 24.56 -2.52 -5.23
C PRO A 649 23.87 -1.69 -6.31
N LYS A 650 23.47 -2.33 -7.42
CA LYS A 650 22.84 -1.65 -8.56
C LYS A 650 21.64 -0.79 -8.16
N TYR A 651 20.77 -1.28 -7.28
CA TYR A 651 19.58 -0.54 -6.84
C TYR A 651 19.94 0.74 -6.06
N ALA A 652 21.03 0.75 -5.29
CA ALA A 652 21.43 1.88 -4.45
C ALA A 652 22.03 3.04 -5.27
N ARG A 653 22.50 2.77 -6.49
CA ARG A 653 23.06 3.81 -7.37
C ARG A 653 22.02 4.82 -7.80
N ASN A 654 20.76 4.42 -7.91
CA ASN A 654 19.68 5.36 -8.23
C ASN A 654 19.48 6.36 -7.09
N ASN A 655 19.33 5.85 -5.86
CA ASN A 655 19.27 6.67 -4.64
C ASN A 655 20.50 7.58 -4.51
N PHE A 656 21.69 7.09 -4.87
CA PHE A 656 22.90 7.93 -4.86
C PHE A 656 22.82 9.11 -5.84
N ARG A 657 22.35 8.93 -7.07
CA ARG A 657 22.20 10.04 -8.03
C ARG A 657 21.21 11.09 -7.56
N ILE A 658 20.10 10.65 -6.96
CA ILE A 658 19.11 11.52 -6.33
C ILE A 658 19.76 12.30 -5.18
N CYS A 659 20.51 11.61 -4.30
CA CYS A 659 21.23 12.22 -3.19
C CYS A 659 22.25 13.29 -3.67
N GLU A 660 23.05 12.96 -4.69
CA GLU A 660 24.01 13.89 -5.28
C GLU A 660 23.31 15.14 -5.83
N THR A 661 22.20 14.93 -6.54
CA THR A 661 21.39 16.02 -7.11
C THR A 661 20.80 16.89 -6.00
N PHE A 662 20.20 16.27 -4.98
CA PHE A 662 19.66 16.94 -3.80
C PHE A 662 20.72 17.83 -3.11
N VAL A 663 21.88 17.28 -2.76
CA VAL A 663 22.96 18.02 -2.09
C VAL A 663 23.50 19.17 -2.95
N ARG A 664 23.50 19.02 -4.27
CA ARG A 664 23.84 20.11 -5.20
C ARG A 664 22.85 21.27 -5.09
N TYR A 665 21.55 20.98 -4.94
CA TYR A 665 20.49 21.98 -4.81
C TYR A 665 20.37 22.59 -3.40
N LEU A 666 20.97 22.01 -2.37
CA LEU A 666 21.01 22.62 -1.02
C LEU A 666 21.80 23.94 -0.94
N ASN A 667 22.43 24.40 -2.02
CA ASN A 667 23.34 25.55 -2.04
C ASN A 667 22.90 26.70 -2.97
N LEU A 668 21.65 26.65 -3.42
CA LEU A 668 20.99 27.67 -4.24
C LEU A 668 19.67 28.05 -3.55
#